data_AF-A0A166CZR7-F1
#
_entry.id   AF-A0A166CZR7-F1
#
_cell.length_a   1.000
_cell.length_b   1.000
_cell.length_c   1.000
_cell.angle_alpha   90.00
_cell.angle_beta   90.00
_cell.angle_gamma   90.00
#
_symmetry.space_group_name_H-M   'P 1'
#
loop_
_entity.id
_entity.type
_entity.pdbx_description
1 polymer ?
#
loop_
_entity_poly.entity_id
_entity_poly.type
_entity_poly.pdbx_seq_one_letter_code
_entity_poly.pdbx_strand_id
1 'polypeptide(L)'
;MEQFRQIGEVVGSLKALMVFREEIQINQRQCCLLLDMFTCAYETIAEEMKQHLKYEEKNTKWKVLEQPLKELHRVFKEGEVYIKQCLDTRDWWAKTVTLYQNKDCVEFHVHNLLCCIPVVIEAIEVAGDMSGCDQDEKQKKRVLYSMKYHTQNKDPKIFQWKFGKQNLVSQDFISRLETVWEEDRWILLRKIQEKGNLSSENSTKRIQRLKELLFKNLNDGGERLEGKLLPCSILVGSKDYQVRRRIGGGSQYKEIQWLGESFCLRHFFGDIEPVIPEISQELCLSHPHIMHTFCGFTDEEKKECFLVMELMTRDLSSYMKEISGAKKRVPFSLPAAVDLMLQIARGMEYLHSKQIYHGNLNPSNILVKARNPPLDGYLHAKVSGFGLSSSFSLAQKSSAAQNESNPSIWYAPEVLEEQDQADDIKSKYTEKADVYSFGMICFQLLTGKVPFEDGHLQGDKVSHNIRTGERPLFPFQSPKYVMSLTKRCWHSDPTQRPSFSSICRILRYIKRFLLMNPDHSQPEAPMPVVDYTEIDAKLRQTYAYWESSDLLPISDLPFQIFSYRIVEKEKSVSSQRETSESGSDVTSTAGDDNLILDESFSPVIERRTVISPDSLAPRPKRISSLKKIPDLKQSKSPGTPKSRSVRPPKTTSAGRALRMNSERVMSPRPRRSSGHVSDSELC
;
A
#
# COMPACT_ATOMS: atom_id res chain seq x y z
N MET A 1 4.37 -26.95 -3.51
CA MET A 1 3.10 -27.60 -3.91
C MET A 1 1.93 -27.22 -3.00
N GLU A 2 2.01 -27.42 -1.67
CA GLU A 2 0.84 -27.27 -0.78
C GLU A 2 0.12 -25.92 -0.86
N GLN A 3 0.84 -24.78 -0.90
CA GLN A 3 0.21 -23.47 -1.09
C GLN A 3 -0.62 -23.37 -2.39
N PHE A 4 -0.18 -24.02 -3.48
CA PHE A 4 -0.94 -24.08 -4.73
C PHE A 4 -2.19 -24.97 -4.63
N ARG A 5 -2.10 -26.08 -3.89
CA ARG A 5 -3.26 -26.93 -3.56
C ARG A 5 -4.32 -26.13 -2.80
N GLN A 6 -3.90 -25.33 -1.82
CA GLN A 6 -4.78 -24.46 -1.03
C GLN A 6 -5.45 -23.37 -1.88
N ILE A 7 -4.73 -22.72 -2.81
CA ILE A 7 -5.34 -21.80 -3.80
C ILE A 7 -6.45 -22.52 -4.59
N GLY A 8 -6.20 -23.76 -5.04
CA GLY A 8 -7.20 -24.59 -5.73
C GLY A 8 -8.44 -24.87 -4.87
N GLU A 9 -8.29 -25.10 -3.57
CA GLU A 9 -9.40 -25.22 -2.62
C GLU A 9 -10.22 -23.92 -2.51
N VAL A 10 -9.55 -22.76 -2.54
CA VAL A 10 -10.25 -21.46 -2.58
C VAL A 10 -11.03 -21.28 -3.88
N VAL A 11 -10.45 -21.59 -5.03
CA VAL A 11 -11.14 -21.55 -6.34
C VAL A 11 -12.34 -22.50 -6.36
N GLY A 12 -12.21 -23.70 -5.78
CA GLY A 12 -13.34 -24.62 -5.60
C GLY A 12 -14.45 -24.04 -4.74
N SER A 13 -14.11 -23.43 -3.60
CA SER A 13 -15.08 -22.77 -2.71
C SER A 13 -15.77 -21.57 -3.38
N LEU A 14 -15.00 -20.72 -4.06
CA LEU A 14 -15.50 -19.59 -4.86
C LEU A 14 -16.49 -20.05 -5.94
N LYS A 15 -16.14 -21.09 -6.71
CA LYS A 15 -17.03 -21.66 -7.75
C LYS A 15 -18.30 -22.25 -7.13
N ALA A 16 -18.23 -22.89 -5.96
CA ALA A 16 -19.40 -23.41 -5.25
C ALA A 16 -20.32 -22.30 -4.70
N LEU A 17 -19.77 -21.23 -4.13
CA LEU A 17 -20.53 -20.05 -3.68
C LEU A 17 -21.24 -19.36 -4.85
N MET A 18 -20.55 -19.20 -5.97
CA MET A 18 -21.05 -18.53 -7.17
C MET A 18 -22.03 -19.37 -8.00
N VAL A 19 -22.40 -20.58 -7.57
CA VAL A 19 -23.60 -21.27 -8.07
C VAL A 19 -24.84 -20.42 -7.76
N PHE A 20 -24.92 -19.83 -6.57
CA PHE A 20 -26.02 -18.98 -6.12
C PHE A 20 -25.83 -17.50 -6.50
N ARG A 21 -25.09 -17.21 -7.57
CA ARG A 21 -24.80 -15.84 -8.05
C ARG A 21 -26.06 -14.99 -8.33
N GLU A 22 -27.21 -15.62 -8.55
CA GLU A 22 -28.49 -14.94 -8.82
C GLU A 22 -29.11 -14.34 -7.55
N GLU A 23 -28.77 -14.88 -6.37
CA GLU A 23 -29.12 -14.31 -5.06
C GLU A 23 -28.28 -13.07 -4.70
N ILE A 24 -27.19 -12.79 -5.44
CA ILE A 24 -26.34 -11.61 -5.21
C ILE A 24 -27.11 -10.36 -5.65
N GLN A 25 -27.77 -9.72 -4.69
CA GLN A 25 -28.65 -8.59 -5.00
C GLN A 25 -27.89 -7.30 -5.35
N ILE A 26 -26.62 -7.19 -4.94
CA ILE A 26 -25.72 -6.02 -5.14
C ILE A 26 -24.30 -6.53 -5.43
N ASN A 27 -23.56 -5.87 -6.33
CA ASN A 27 -22.20 -6.21 -6.77
C ASN A 27 -22.08 -7.59 -7.46
N GLN A 28 -23.10 -7.98 -8.24
CA GLN A 28 -23.14 -9.27 -8.94
C GLN A 28 -22.10 -9.35 -10.07
N ARG A 29 -21.97 -8.28 -10.86
CA ARG A 29 -21.01 -8.22 -11.99
C ARG A 29 -19.58 -8.21 -11.46
N GLN A 30 -19.33 -7.46 -10.39
CA GLN A 30 -18.07 -7.46 -9.65
C GLN A 30 -17.71 -8.86 -9.12
N CYS A 31 -18.64 -9.57 -8.46
CA CYS A 31 -18.38 -10.93 -8.00
C CYS A 31 -18.07 -11.91 -9.15
N CYS A 32 -18.76 -11.79 -10.29
CA CYS A 32 -18.46 -12.60 -11.48
C CYS A 32 -17.09 -12.28 -12.08
N LEU A 33 -16.71 -11.00 -12.21
CA LEU A 33 -15.37 -10.61 -12.68
C LEU A 33 -14.27 -11.15 -11.76
N LEU A 34 -14.46 -11.08 -10.44
CA LEU A 34 -13.48 -11.58 -9.47
C LEU A 34 -13.31 -13.11 -9.58
N LEU A 35 -14.41 -13.85 -9.76
CA LEU A 35 -14.37 -15.30 -10.01
C LEU A 35 -13.61 -15.64 -11.30
N ASP A 36 -13.89 -14.94 -12.39
CA ASP A 36 -13.26 -15.17 -13.70
C ASP A 36 -11.76 -14.86 -13.65
N MET A 37 -11.37 -13.73 -13.06
CA MET A 37 -9.96 -13.35 -12.90
C MET A 37 -9.20 -14.31 -11.97
N PHE A 38 -9.78 -14.75 -10.85
CA PHE A 38 -9.17 -15.77 -9.98
C PHE A 38 -9.10 -17.16 -10.64
N THR A 39 -10.08 -17.52 -11.47
CA THR A 39 -10.05 -18.76 -12.25
C THR A 39 -8.95 -18.73 -13.30
N CYS A 40 -8.89 -17.66 -14.10
CA CYS A 40 -7.87 -17.48 -15.12
C CYS A 40 -6.45 -17.38 -14.51
N ALA A 41 -6.30 -16.68 -13.38
CA ALA A 41 -5.07 -16.64 -12.59
C ALA A 41 -4.57 -18.04 -12.21
N TYR A 42 -5.44 -18.87 -11.63
CA TYR A 42 -5.10 -20.22 -11.21
C TYR A 42 -4.74 -21.12 -12.41
N GLU A 43 -5.50 -21.04 -13.50
CA GLU A 43 -5.26 -21.82 -14.73
C GLU A 43 -3.96 -21.41 -15.44
N THR A 44 -3.66 -20.11 -15.51
CA THR A 44 -2.38 -19.62 -16.03
C THR A 44 -1.22 -20.08 -15.16
N ILE A 45 -1.29 -19.95 -13.84
CA ILE A 45 -0.24 -20.45 -12.94
C ILE A 45 -0.06 -21.96 -13.05
N ALA A 46 -1.15 -22.73 -13.18
CA ALA A 46 -1.08 -24.18 -13.37
C ALA A 46 -0.27 -24.56 -14.62
N GLU A 47 -0.50 -23.86 -15.74
CA GLU A 47 0.18 -24.12 -17.00
C GLU A 47 1.63 -23.64 -16.99
N GLU A 48 1.93 -22.43 -16.46
CA GLU A 48 3.31 -21.94 -16.30
C GLU A 48 4.13 -22.88 -15.38
N MET A 49 3.56 -23.34 -14.26
CA MET A 49 4.21 -24.33 -13.39
C MET A 49 4.48 -25.65 -14.13
N LYS A 50 3.54 -26.12 -14.94
CA LYS A 50 3.64 -27.37 -15.71
C LYS A 50 4.64 -27.28 -16.88
N GLN A 51 4.82 -26.10 -17.47
CA GLN A 51 5.81 -25.87 -18.53
C GLN A 51 7.23 -25.69 -17.98
N HIS A 52 7.40 -25.01 -16.84
CA HIS A 52 8.72 -24.61 -16.36
C HIS A 52 9.34 -25.51 -15.27
N LEU A 53 8.54 -26.31 -14.53
CA LEU A 53 8.98 -27.07 -13.35
C LEU A 53 8.81 -28.60 -13.52
N LYS A 54 9.76 -29.37 -12.99
CA LYS A 54 9.67 -30.83 -12.86
C LYS A 54 9.08 -31.21 -11.49
N TYR A 55 8.07 -32.10 -11.46
CA TYR A 55 7.22 -32.36 -10.27
C TYR A 55 7.93 -33.16 -9.18
N GLU A 56 8.93 -33.95 -9.57
CA GLU A 56 9.80 -34.75 -8.70
C GLU A 56 10.57 -33.84 -7.72
N GLU A 57 10.87 -32.62 -8.14
CA GLU A 57 11.69 -31.64 -7.42
C GLU A 57 10.89 -30.77 -6.42
N LYS A 58 9.59 -31.08 -6.24
CA LYS A 58 8.61 -30.28 -5.46
C LYS A 58 8.95 -30.04 -4.00
N ASN A 59 9.83 -30.86 -3.42
CA ASN A 59 10.27 -30.78 -2.03
C ASN A 59 11.66 -30.13 -1.86
N THR A 60 12.38 -29.85 -2.95
CA THR A 60 13.77 -29.35 -2.89
C THR A 60 13.92 -27.98 -3.55
N LYS A 61 13.63 -27.87 -4.85
CA LYS A 61 13.89 -26.64 -5.63
C LYS A 61 12.75 -25.63 -5.57
N TRP A 62 11.56 -26.05 -5.17
CA TRP A 62 10.36 -25.22 -5.14
C TRP A 62 10.25 -24.28 -3.91
N LYS A 63 11.26 -24.21 -3.02
CA LYS A 63 11.23 -23.34 -1.81
C LYS A 63 10.92 -21.87 -2.14
N VAL A 64 11.46 -21.36 -3.25
CA VAL A 64 11.26 -19.95 -3.70
C VAL A 64 9.79 -19.64 -4.00
N LEU A 65 8.97 -20.64 -4.34
CA LEU A 65 7.55 -20.47 -4.63
C LEU A 65 6.69 -20.26 -3.36
N GLU A 66 7.21 -20.53 -2.17
CA GLU A 66 6.40 -20.64 -0.96
C GLU A 66 5.72 -19.31 -0.57
N GLN A 67 6.48 -18.22 -0.42
CA GLN A 67 5.89 -16.93 -0.03
C GLN A 67 5.05 -16.25 -1.13
N PRO A 68 5.46 -16.26 -2.43
CA PRO A 68 4.62 -15.73 -3.50
C PRO A 68 3.26 -16.45 -3.59
N LEU A 69 3.24 -17.80 -3.49
CA LEU A 69 1.98 -18.55 -3.48
C LEU A 69 1.19 -18.34 -2.18
N LYS A 70 1.84 -18.12 -1.04
CA LYS A 70 1.16 -17.81 0.23
C LYS A 70 0.46 -16.45 0.21
N GLU A 71 1.09 -15.42 -0.36
CA GLU A 71 0.45 -14.11 -0.56
C GLU A 71 -0.68 -14.22 -1.61
N LEU A 72 -0.51 -15.00 -2.67
CA LEU A 72 -1.59 -15.24 -3.63
C LEU A 72 -2.78 -15.97 -2.99
N HIS A 73 -2.54 -16.99 -2.16
CA HIS A 73 -3.56 -17.68 -1.38
C HIS A 73 -4.32 -16.70 -0.47
N ARG A 74 -3.60 -15.79 0.20
CA ARG A 74 -4.22 -14.70 0.98
C ARG A 74 -5.11 -13.79 0.12
N VAL A 75 -4.66 -13.34 -1.06
CA VAL A 75 -5.48 -12.51 -1.96
C VAL A 75 -6.77 -13.23 -2.37
N PHE A 76 -6.67 -14.53 -2.69
CA PHE A 76 -7.84 -15.35 -3.02
C PHE A 76 -8.78 -15.50 -1.80
N LYS A 77 -8.25 -15.68 -0.58
CA LYS A 77 -9.04 -15.72 0.66
C LYS A 77 -9.72 -14.39 0.99
N GLU A 78 -9.02 -13.26 0.81
CA GLU A 78 -9.61 -11.94 1.00
C GLU A 78 -10.79 -11.72 0.01
N GLY A 79 -10.68 -12.19 -1.23
CA GLY A 79 -11.79 -12.17 -2.20
C GLY A 79 -12.91 -13.19 -1.93
N GLU A 80 -12.59 -14.37 -1.37
CA GLU A 80 -13.60 -15.33 -0.88
C GLU A 80 -14.47 -14.72 0.24
N VAL A 81 -13.85 -13.94 1.13
CA VAL A 81 -14.55 -13.19 2.18
C VAL A 81 -15.44 -12.09 1.59
N TYR A 82 -14.97 -11.36 0.56
CA TYR A 82 -15.77 -10.35 -0.15
C TYR A 82 -17.03 -10.95 -0.80
N ILE A 83 -16.89 -12.03 -1.59
CA ILE A 83 -18.04 -12.68 -2.24
C ILE A 83 -19.03 -13.22 -1.20
N LYS A 84 -18.56 -13.74 -0.05
CA LYS A 84 -19.43 -14.12 1.08
C LYS A 84 -20.19 -12.93 1.67
N GLN A 85 -19.56 -11.76 1.78
CA GLN A 85 -20.25 -10.54 2.23
C GLN A 85 -21.32 -10.07 1.23
N CYS A 86 -21.05 -10.17 -0.07
CA CYS A 86 -22.05 -9.89 -1.11
C CYS A 86 -23.23 -10.89 -1.10
N LEU A 87 -22.97 -12.19 -0.89
CA LEU A 87 -23.98 -13.27 -0.78
C LEU A 87 -24.79 -13.29 0.54
N ASP A 88 -24.33 -12.61 1.58
CA ASP A 88 -24.97 -12.58 2.91
C ASP A 88 -26.48 -12.16 2.84
N THR A 89 -27.33 -12.72 3.69
CA THR A 89 -28.79 -12.47 3.69
C THR A 89 -29.24 -11.37 4.66
N ARG A 90 -28.30 -10.60 5.25
CA ARG A 90 -28.57 -9.35 5.99
C ARG A 90 -29.44 -8.35 5.22
N ASP A 91 -30.03 -7.39 5.96
CA ASP A 91 -31.01 -6.43 5.46
C ASP A 91 -30.55 -5.74 4.16
N TRP A 92 -31.42 -5.74 3.15
CA TRP A 92 -31.07 -5.26 1.82
C TRP A 92 -30.83 -3.74 1.77
N TRP A 93 -31.49 -2.95 2.61
CA TRP A 93 -31.23 -1.52 2.71
C TRP A 93 -29.92 -1.24 3.46
N ALA A 94 -29.59 -2.02 4.49
CA ALA A 94 -28.26 -1.95 5.14
C ALA A 94 -27.14 -2.24 4.14
N LYS A 95 -27.30 -3.32 3.35
CA LYS A 95 -26.40 -3.69 2.26
C LYS A 95 -26.33 -2.63 1.16
N THR A 96 -27.45 -1.97 0.85
CA THR A 96 -27.46 -0.90 -0.15
C THR A 96 -26.70 0.32 0.35
N VAL A 97 -26.96 0.78 1.58
CA VAL A 97 -26.23 1.90 2.20
C VAL A 97 -24.74 1.60 2.32
N THR A 98 -24.34 0.35 2.57
CA THR A 98 -22.91 -0.03 2.67
C THR A 98 -22.20 -0.29 1.34
N LEU A 99 -22.93 -0.69 0.28
CA LEU A 99 -22.31 -1.14 -0.98
C LEU A 99 -22.56 -0.24 -2.20
N TYR A 100 -23.46 0.75 -2.15
CA TYR A 100 -23.85 1.53 -3.35
C TYR A 100 -22.70 2.26 -4.07
N GLN A 101 -21.71 2.75 -3.33
CA GLN A 101 -20.50 3.38 -3.87
C GLN A 101 -19.30 2.42 -3.93
N ASN A 102 -19.43 1.15 -3.53
CA ASN A 102 -18.30 0.24 -3.30
C ASN A 102 -17.56 -0.12 -4.60
N LYS A 103 -16.23 0.07 -4.60
CA LYS A 103 -15.31 -0.29 -5.70
C LYS A 103 -14.26 -1.33 -5.29
N ASP A 104 -14.39 -1.95 -4.12
CA ASP A 104 -13.35 -2.78 -3.49
C ASP A 104 -12.98 -4.01 -4.34
N CYS A 105 -13.91 -4.54 -5.14
CA CYS A 105 -13.62 -5.63 -6.07
C CYS A 105 -12.45 -5.26 -7.00
N VAL A 106 -12.51 -4.10 -7.63
CA VAL A 106 -11.48 -3.61 -8.56
C VAL A 106 -10.31 -3.00 -7.78
N GLU A 107 -10.62 -2.03 -6.92
CA GLU A 107 -9.63 -1.20 -6.22
C GLU A 107 -8.83 -1.94 -5.14
N PHE A 108 -9.34 -3.03 -4.56
CA PHE A 108 -8.64 -3.81 -3.55
C PHE A 108 -8.30 -5.22 -4.05
N HIS A 109 -9.30 -6.01 -4.43
CA HIS A 109 -9.08 -7.44 -4.73
C HIS A 109 -8.34 -7.65 -6.06
N VAL A 110 -8.78 -7.02 -7.16
CA VAL A 110 -8.07 -7.11 -8.45
C VAL A 110 -6.73 -6.37 -8.41
N HIS A 111 -6.65 -5.19 -7.78
CA HIS A 111 -5.36 -4.52 -7.53
C HIS A 111 -4.33 -5.47 -6.88
N ASN A 112 -4.72 -6.15 -5.80
CA ASN A 112 -3.82 -7.06 -5.08
C ASN A 112 -3.47 -8.31 -5.91
N LEU A 113 -4.41 -8.81 -6.73
CA LEU A 113 -4.16 -9.90 -7.68
C LEU A 113 -3.11 -9.50 -8.73
N LEU A 114 -3.32 -8.38 -9.44
CA LEU A 114 -2.41 -7.90 -10.49
C LEU A 114 -1.04 -7.48 -9.95
N CYS A 115 -0.94 -7.10 -8.67
CA CYS A 115 0.34 -6.92 -7.99
C CYS A 115 1.06 -8.23 -7.66
N CYS A 116 0.33 -9.34 -7.46
CA CYS A 116 0.89 -10.62 -7.02
C CYS A 116 1.27 -11.54 -8.19
N ILE A 117 0.46 -11.57 -9.27
CA ILE A 117 0.65 -12.44 -10.43
C ILE A 117 2.06 -12.33 -11.06
N PRO A 118 2.63 -11.13 -11.32
CA PRO A 118 3.98 -11.01 -11.85
C PRO A 118 5.06 -11.60 -10.93
N VAL A 119 4.84 -11.56 -9.61
CA VAL A 119 5.77 -12.10 -8.60
C VAL A 119 5.73 -13.63 -8.60
N VAL A 120 4.54 -14.22 -8.72
CA VAL A 120 4.38 -15.68 -8.80
C VAL A 120 4.97 -16.24 -10.10
N ILE A 121 4.75 -15.56 -11.23
CA ILE A 121 5.36 -15.93 -12.51
C ILE A 121 6.88 -15.84 -12.44
N GLU A 122 7.44 -14.75 -11.91
CA GLU A 122 8.91 -14.64 -11.73
C GLU A 122 9.46 -15.73 -10.81
N ALA A 123 8.74 -16.08 -9.73
CA ALA A 123 9.13 -17.17 -8.85
C ALA A 123 9.15 -18.54 -9.56
N ILE A 124 8.22 -18.76 -10.50
CA ILE A 124 8.17 -19.96 -11.37
C ILE A 124 9.34 -19.96 -12.35
N GLU A 125 9.69 -18.82 -12.96
CA GLU A 125 10.86 -18.70 -13.83
C GLU A 125 12.16 -19.02 -13.06
N VAL A 126 12.35 -18.42 -11.89
CA VAL A 126 13.52 -18.65 -11.01
C VAL A 126 13.61 -20.10 -10.52
N ALA A 127 12.49 -20.71 -10.14
CA ALA A 127 12.45 -22.13 -9.81
C ALA A 127 12.71 -23.02 -11.04
N GLY A 128 12.25 -22.60 -12.23
CA GLY A 128 12.48 -23.27 -13.50
C GLY A 128 13.94 -23.24 -13.98
N ASP A 129 14.67 -22.16 -13.71
CA ASP A 129 16.12 -22.03 -13.96
C ASP A 129 16.96 -22.96 -13.07
N MET A 130 16.46 -23.30 -11.88
CA MET A 130 17.06 -24.31 -11.01
C MET A 130 16.64 -25.74 -11.37
N SER A 131 15.44 -25.90 -11.93
CA SER A 131 14.80 -27.20 -12.21
C SER A 131 15.56 -28.04 -13.24
N GLY A 132 15.54 -29.37 -13.07
CA GLY A 132 16.27 -30.32 -13.90
C GLY A 132 17.74 -30.54 -13.54
N CYS A 133 18.35 -31.56 -14.14
CA CYS A 133 19.77 -31.90 -13.94
C CYS A 133 20.65 -31.39 -15.09
N ASP A 134 20.16 -31.47 -16.33
CA ASP A 134 20.84 -30.96 -17.52
C ASP A 134 21.23 -29.47 -17.37
N GLN A 135 22.37 -29.09 -17.93
CA GLN A 135 22.87 -27.72 -17.98
C GLN A 135 22.41 -27.01 -19.25
N ASP A 136 22.19 -27.74 -20.35
CA ASP A 136 21.74 -27.17 -21.62
C ASP A 136 20.28 -26.72 -21.54
N GLU A 137 19.39 -27.53 -20.95
CA GLU A 137 18.03 -27.10 -20.57
C GLU A 137 18.07 -25.77 -19.78
N LYS A 138 18.93 -25.67 -18.77
CA LYS A 138 19.02 -24.47 -17.91
C LYS A 138 19.57 -23.26 -18.65
N GLN A 139 20.61 -23.44 -19.46
CA GLN A 139 21.18 -22.34 -20.22
C GLN A 139 20.19 -21.82 -21.28
N LYS A 140 19.41 -22.72 -21.91
CA LYS A 140 18.30 -22.35 -22.81
C LYS A 140 17.21 -21.57 -22.08
N LYS A 141 16.79 -22.00 -20.87
CA LYS A 141 15.83 -21.26 -20.02
C LYS A 141 16.35 -19.87 -19.64
N ARG A 142 17.58 -19.76 -19.12
CA ARG A 142 18.20 -18.47 -18.77
C ARG A 142 18.25 -17.49 -19.93
N VAL A 143 18.60 -17.96 -21.14
CA VAL A 143 18.60 -17.12 -22.35
C VAL A 143 17.18 -16.65 -22.68
N LEU A 144 16.18 -17.53 -22.62
CA LEU A 144 14.78 -17.18 -22.86
C LEU A 144 14.25 -16.16 -21.83
N TYR A 145 14.52 -16.34 -20.54
CA TYR A 145 14.15 -15.37 -19.51
C TYR A 145 14.95 -14.07 -19.61
N SER A 146 16.20 -14.11 -20.10
CA SER A 146 16.96 -12.87 -20.40
C SER A 146 16.28 -12.08 -21.53
N MET A 147 15.85 -12.76 -22.60
CA MET A 147 15.12 -12.14 -23.70
C MET A 147 13.73 -11.63 -23.31
N LYS A 148 13.04 -12.27 -22.34
CA LYS A 148 11.78 -11.76 -21.78
C LYS A 148 11.94 -10.36 -21.19
N TYR A 149 12.99 -10.12 -20.42
CA TYR A 149 13.27 -8.80 -19.80
C TYR A 149 14.22 -7.93 -20.63
N HIS A 150 14.33 -8.15 -21.94
CA HIS A 150 15.14 -7.33 -22.83
C HIS A 150 14.53 -5.93 -23.06
N THR A 151 15.38 -4.94 -23.33
CA THR A 151 15.01 -3.51 -23.41
C THR A 151 13.97 -3.18 -24.49
N GLN A 152 13.87 -4.02 -25.52
CA GLN A 152 12.88 -3.93 -26.59
C GLN A 152 11.43 -4.20 -26.13
N ASN A 153 11.23 -4.84 -24.98
CA ASN A 153 9.89 -5.14 -24.43
C ASN A 153 9.36 -4.02 -23.52
N LYS A 154 9.99 -2.84 -23.51
CA LYS A 154 9.57 -1.68 -22.70
C LYS A 154 8.28 -0.99 -23.18
N ASP A 155 7.86 -1.18 -24.42
CA ASP A 155 6.61 -0.57 -24.88
C ASP A 155 5.37 -1.24 -24.23
N PRO A 156 4.38 -0.49 -23.71
CA PRO A 156 3.20 -1.05 -23.05
C PRO A 156 2.38 -1.98 -23.95
N LYS A 157 2.27 -1.69 -25.24
CA LYS A 157 1.51 -2.49 -26.22
C LYS A 157 2.28 -3.75 -26.58
N ILE A 158 3.62 -3.69 -26.66
CA ILE A 158 4.46 -4.89 -26.82
C ILE A 158 4.35 -5.79 -25.58
N PHE A 159 4.36 -5.23 -24.37
CA PHE A 159 4.12 -5.98 -23.14
C PHE A 159 2.74 -6.64 -23.14
N GLN A 160 1.68 -5.88 -23.47
CA GLN A 160 0.32 -6.41 -23.52
C GLN A 160 0.19 -7.54 -24.56
N TRP A 161 0.74 -7.35 -25.77
CA TRP A 161 0.66 -8.34 -26.84
C TRP A 161 1.42 -9.63 -26.52
N LYS A 162 2.64 -9.55 -25.95
CA LYS A 162 3.45 -10.73 -25.62
C LYS A 162 3.08 -11.40 -24.31
N PHE A 163 2.75 -10.61 -23.28
CA PHE A 163 2.66 -11.06 -21.89
C PHE A 163 1.32 -10.72 -21.21
N GLY A 164 0.39 -10.05 -21.90
CA GLY A 164 -0.91 -9.68 -21.35
C GLY A 164 -1.73 -10.88 -20.87
N LYS A 165 -1.75 -11.99 -21.63
CA LYS A 165 -2.40 -13.24 -21.17
C LYS A 165 -1.77 -13.79 -19.87
N GLN A 166 -0.44 -13.83 -19.78
CA GLN A 166 0.25 -14.28 -18.57
C GLN A 166 -0.10 -13.40 -17.35
N ASN A 167 -0.25 -12.10 -17.55
CA ASN A 167 -0.45 -11.12 -16.47
C ASN A 167 -1.92 -10.72 -16.23
N LEU A 168 -2.88 -11.42 -16.86
CA LEU A 168 -4.33 -11.13 -16.79
C LEU A 168 -4.74 -9.76 -17.39
N VAL A 169 -3.88 -9.17 -18.21
CA VAL A 169 -4.10 -7.89 -18.93
C VAL A 169 -4.57 -8.19 -20.37
N SER A 170 -5.68 -8.94 -20.48
CA SER A 170 -6.36 -9.16 -21.76
C SER A 170 -7.27 -7.97 -22.11
N GLN A 171 -7.60 -7.79 -23.38
CA GLN A 171 -8.54 -6.74 -23.80
C GLN A 171 -9.95 -6.93 -23.21
N ASP A 172 -10.38 -8.20 -23.02
CA ASP A 172 -11.62 -8.53 -22.29
C ASP A 172 -11.57 -8.05 -20.84
N PHE A 173 -10.53 -8.41 -20.08
CA PHE A 173 -10.43 -8.00 -18.68
C PHE A 173 -10.28 -6.48 -18.52
N ILE A 174 -9.58 -5.78 -19.42
CA ILE A 174 -9.50 -4.30 -19.38
C ILE A 174 -10.89 -3.69 -19.56
N SER A 175 -11.59 -4.03 -20.65
CA SER A 175 -12.92 -3.47 -20.92
C SER A 175 -13.90 -3.77 -19.78
N ARG A 176 -13.85 -4.99 -19.22
CA ARG A 176 -14.68 -5.37 -18.07
C ARG A 176 -14.30 -4.63 -16.79
N LEU A 177 -13.02 -4.36 -16.53
CA LEU A 177 -12.60 -3.57 -15.36
C LEU A 177 -13.13 -2.13 -15.41
N GLU A 178 -13.32 -1.58 -16.62
CA GLU A 178 -13.90 -0.26 -16.85
C GLU A 178 -15.44 -0.26 -16.71
N THR A 179 -16.16 -1.28 -17.23
CA THR A 179 -17.64 -1.29 -17.21
C THR A 179 -18.27 -1.87 -15.94
N VAL A 180 -17.61 -2.82 -15.25
CA VAL A 180 -18.23 -3.68 -14.23
C VAL A 180 -18.93 -2.92 -13.09
N TRP A 181 -18.36 -1.80 -12.66
CA TRP A 181 -18.93 -0.98 -11.59
C TRP A 181 -20.18 -0.22 -12.05
N GLU A 182 -20.15 0.35 -13.26
CA GLU A 182 -21.32 1.01 -13.83
C GLU A 182 -22.45 -0.01 -14.09
N GLU A 183 -22.14 -1.21 -14.58
CA GLU A 183 -23.15 -2.27 -14.76
C GLU A 183 -23.88 -2.62 -13.45
N ASP A 184 -23.15 -2.85 -12.36
CA ASP A 184 -23.76 -3.10 -11.04
C ASP A 184 -24.51 -1.88 -10.50
N ARG A 185 -24.02 -0.65 -10.73
CA ARG A 185 -24.68 0.62 -10.38
C ARG A 185 -26.03 0.77 -11.08
N TRP A 186 -26.09 0.52 -12.40
CA TRP A 186 -27.33 0.55 -13.19
C TRP A 186 -28.33 -0.53 -12.74
N ILE A 187 -27.85 -1.73 -12.39
CA ILE A 187 -28.68 -2.81 -11.82
C ILE A 187 -29.23 -2.42 -10.44
N LEU A 188 -28.40 -1.80 -9.59
CA LEU A 188 -28.79 -1.35 -8.25
C LEU A 188 -29.83 -0.24 -8.30
N LEU A 189 -29.62 0.78 -9.14
CA LEU A 189 -30.58 1.85 -9.42
C LEU A 189 -31.97 1.30 -9.77
N ARG A 190 -32.03 0.31 -10.68
CA ARG A 190 -33.30 -0.34 -11.07
C ARG A 190 -33.97 -1.06 -9.89
N LYS A 191 -33.22 -1.86 -9.13
CA LYS A 191 -33.74 -2.57 -7.94
C LYS A 191 -34.25 -1.60 -6.86
N ILE A 192 -33.63 -0.42 -6.71
CA ILE A 192 -34.10 0.65 -5.82
C ILE A 192 -35.42 1.26 -6.31
N GLN A 193 -35.61 1.45 -7.62
CA GLN A 193 -36.90 1.87 -8.17
C GLN A 193 -37.99 0.84 -7.85
N GLU A 194 -37.77 -0.41 -8.25
CA GLU A 194 -38.70 -1.55 -8.10
C GLU A 194 -39.14 -1.75 -6.65
N LYS A 195 -38.20 -1.97 -5.71
CA LYS A 195 -38.53 -2.26 -4.30
C LYS A 195 -39.24 -1.11 -3.59
N GLY A 196 -38.96 0.15 -3.97
CA GLY A 196 -39.67 1.29 -3.39
C GLY A 196 -41.17 1.32 -3.72
N ASN A 197 -41.53 0.85 -4.92
CA ASN A 197 -42.92 0.87 -5.41
C ASN A 197 -43.80 -0.24 -4.77
N LEU A 198 -43.20 -1.19 -4.03
CA LEU A 198 -43.84 -2.38 -3.48
C LEU A 198 -44.05 -2.32 -1.95
N SER A 199 -43.85 -1.15 -1.32
CA SER A 199 -43.84 -1.00 0.15
C SER A 199 -45.16 -0.46 0.74
N SER A 200 -45.41 -0.76 2.02
CA SER A 200 -46.69 -0.48 2.73
C SER A 200 -46.72 0.91 3.41
N GLU A 201 -47.91 1.49 3.57
CA GLU A 201 -48.20 2.92 3.78
C GLU A 201 -47.46 3.66 4.92
N ASN A 202 -46.95 2.96 5.93
CA ASN A 202 -46.19 3.55 7.04
C ASN A 202 -44.68 3.20 7.05
N SER A 203 -44.25 2.17 6.31
CA SER A 203 -42.82 1.95 6.02
C SER A 203 -42.37 2.75 4.80
N THR A 204 -43.25 2.98 3.83
CA THR A 204 -43.03 3.82 2.63
C THR A 204 -42.39 5.16 2.98
N LYS A 205 -42.95 5.99 3.86
CA LYS A 205 -42.45 7.37 4.08
C LYS A 205 -40.98 7.46 4.51
N ARG A 206 -40.41 6.41 5.12
CA ARG A 206 -38.98 6.32 5.45
C ARG A 206 -38.18 5.64 4.35
N ILE A 207 -38.66 4.51 3.83
CA ILE A 207 -38.02 3.78 2.72
C ILE A 207 -37.94 4.65 1.45
N GLN A 208 -38.93 5.48 1.19
CA GLN A 208 -39.01 6.45 0.09
C GLN A 208 -37.98 7.58 0.26
N ARG A 209 -37.76 8.09 1.48
CA ARG A 209 -36.69 9.07 1.75
C ARG A 209 -35.29 8.44 1.61
N LEU A 210 -35.12 7.18 2.03
CA LEU A 210 -33.88 6.41 1.83
C LEU A 210 -33.64 6.09 0.34
N LYS A 211 -34.71 5.78 -0.41
CA LYS A 211 -34.71 5.63 -1.86
C LYS A 211 -34.32 6.94 -2.55
N GLU A 212 -34.90 8.07 -2.16
CA GLU A 212 -34.54 9.40 -2.70
C GLU A 212 -33.08 9.77 -2.43
N LEU A 213 -32.57 9.51 -1.23
CA LEU A 213 -31.16 9.66 -0.86
C LEU A 213 -30.28 8.85 -1.82
N LEU A 214 -30.53 7.54 -1.92
CA LEU A 214 -29.72 6.65 -2.75
C LEU A 214 -29.84 7.01 -4.24
N PHE A 215 -31.01 7.46 -4.72
CA PHE A 215 -31.19 7.92 -6.10
C PHE A 215 -30.41 9.21 -6.40
N LYS A 216 -30.42 10.17 -5.47
CA LYS A 216 -29.63 11.41 -5.58
C LYS A 216 -28.14 11.12 -5.57
N ASN A 217 -27.67 10.23 -4.70
CA ASN A 217 -26.25 9.87 -4.60
C ASN A 217 -25.76 8.95 -5.73
N LEU A 218 -26.64 8.27 -6.48
CA LEU A 218 -26.29 7.35 -7.56
C LEU A 218 -26.43 7.93 -8.97
N ASN A 219 -27.25 8.96 -9.19
CA ASN A 219 -27.45 9.58 -10.51
C ASN A 219 -26.42 10.69 -10.80
N ASP A 220 -25.46 10.42 -11.71
CA ASP A 220 -24.57 11.45 -12.27
C ASP A 220 -25.22 12.32 -13.36
N GLY A 221 -26.42 11.95 -13.83
CA GLY A 221 -27.02 12.44 -15.08
C GLY A 221 -27.81 13.76 -15.00
N GLY A 222 -27.66 14.53 -13.93
CA GLY A 222 -28.32 15.82 -13.73
C GLY A 222 -27.53 16.69 -12.76
N GLU A 223 -27.89 17.97 -12.64
CA GLU A 223 -27.24 18.93 -11.75
C GLU A 223 -26.88 18.30 -10.40
N ARG A 224 -25.58 18.27 -10.07
CA ARG A 224 -25.07 17.75 -8.79
C ARG A 224 -25.42 18.74 -7.68
N LEU A 225 -26.71 18.76 -7.34
CA LEU A 225 -27.35 19.79 -6.53
C LEU A 225 -26.70 19.93 -5.15
N GLU A 226 -26.52 21.18 -4.75
CA GLU A 226 -25.71 21.58 -3.62
C GLU A 226 -26.22 20.99 -2.29
N GLY A 227 -25.40 20.15 -1.67
CA GLY A 227 -25.15 20.23 -0.23
C GLY A 227 -26.23 19.80 0.76
N LYS A 228 -27.44 19.43 0.33
CA LYS A 228 -28.53 19.12 1.27
C LYS A 228 -28.38 17.76 1.96
N LEU A 229 -27.69 17.83 3.11
CA LEU A 229 -27.66 16.83 4.16
C LEU A 229 -29.08 16.47 4.65
N LEU A 230 -29.20 15.30 5.28
CA LEU A 230 -30.48 14.62 5.50
C LEU A 230 -31.09 14.94 6.87
N PRO A 231 -32.42 15.10 7.03
CA PRO A 231 -33.00 15.28 8.36
C PRO A 231 -32.69 14.12 9.32
N CYS A 232 -32.14 14.44 10.49
CA CYS A 232 -31.71 13.49 11.54
C CYS A 232 -32.79 12.46 11.94
N SER A 233 -34.07 12.82 11.78
CA SER A 233 -35.25 11.97 12.00
C SER A 233 -35.26 10.67 11.19
N ILE A 234 -34.51 10.57 10.09
CA ILE A 234 -34.35 9.33 9.32
C ILE A 234 -33.51 8.31 10.10
N LEU A 235 -32.45 8.76 10.77
CA LEU A 235 -31.56 7.95 11.59
C LEU A 235 -32.16 7.72 12.99
N VAL A 236 -32.34 8.80 13.75
CA VAL A 236 -32.74 8.76 15.17
C VAL A 236 -34.18 8.28 15.36
N GLY A 237 -35.04 8.48 14.35
CA GLY A 237 -36.43 7.98 14.36
C GLY A 237 -36.57 6.50 14.02
N SER A 238 -35.49 5.78 13.67
CA SER A 238 -35.56 4.34 13.37
C SER A 238 -35.74 3.50 14.63
N LYS A 239 -36.57 2.44 14.54
CA LYS A 239 -36.91 1.58 15.70
C LYS A 239 -35.72 0.77 16.22
N ASP A 240 -34.71 0.57 15.39
CA ASP A 240 -33.51 -0.21 15.65
C ASP A 240 -32.27 0.67 15.90
N TYR A 241 -32.40 1.99 15.84
CA TYR A 241 -31.31 2.92 16.12
C TYR A 241 -30.94 2.87 17.60
N GLN A 242 -29.72 2.42 17.91
CA GLN A 242 -29.22 2.31 19.29
C GLN A 242 -27.76 2.76 19.38
N VAL A 243 -27.44 3.66 20.30
CA VAL A 243 -26.05 4.02 20.61
C VAL A 243 -25.47 2.97 21.56
N ARG A 244 -24.52 2.16 21.08
CA ARG A 244 -23.92 1.05 21.84
C ARG A 244 -22.85 1.50 22.82
N ARG A 245 -21.95 2.40 22.38
CA ARG A 245 -20.86 2.98 23.19
C ARG A 245 -20.32 4.26 22.57
N ARG A 246 -19.54 5.03 23.33
CA ARG A 246 -18.69 6.10 22.79
C ARG A 246 -17.34 5.50 22.36
N ILE A 247 -16.71 6.07 21.34
CA ILE A 247 -15.43 5.62 20.78
C ILE A 247 -14.38 6.71 21.04
N GLY A 248 -13.22 6.31 21.56
CA GLY A 248 -12.20 7.25 22.06
C GLY A 248 -12.60 7.94 23.37
N GLY A 249 -11.77 8.86 23.84
CA GLY A 249 -12.02 9.63 25.07
C GLY A 249 -12.99 10.81 24.91
N GLY A 250 -13.55 11.02 23.71
CA GLY A 250 -14.38 12.18 23.37
C GLY A 250 -15.87 11.90 23.26
N SER A 251 -16.66 12.96 23.09
CA SER A 251 -18.10 12.90 22.82
C SER A 251 -18.46 12.74 21.33
N GLN A 252 -17.48 12.93 20.44
CA GLN A 252 -17.68 13.06 18.99
C GLN A 252 -17.98 11.73 18.29
N TYR A 253 -17.28 10.64 18.63
CA TYR A 253 -17.45 9.35 17.95
C TYR A 253 -18.26 8.37 18.81
N LYS A 254 -19.21 7.67 18.18
CA LYS A 254 -20.13 6.72 18.83
C LYS A 254 -20.24 5.45 17.98
N GLU A 255 -20.23 4.27 18.60
CA GLU A 255 -20.69 3.06 17.94
C GLU A 255 -22.22 3.07 17.97
N ILE A 256 -22.86 2.98 16.81
CA ILE A 256 -24.31 2.86 16.68
C ILE A 256 -24.68 1.55 16.03
N GLN A 257 -25.86 1.04 16.35
CA GLN A 257 -26.56 0.03 15.56
C GLN A 257 -27.67 0.71 14.75
N TRP A 258 -27.76 0.40 13.46
CA TRP A 258 -28.78 0.93 12.53
C TRP A 258 -28.88 0.01 11.30
N LEU A 259 -30.08 -0.15 10.75
CA LEU A 259 -30.41 -1.16 9.73
C LEU A 259 -29.91 -2.57 10.11
N GLY A 260 -29.95 -2.88 11.41
CA GLY A 260 -29.39 -4.11 12.00
C GLY A 260 -27.86 -4.19 12.10
N GLU A 261 -27.09 -3.39 11.35
CA GLU A 261 -25.62 -3.39 11.32
C GLU A 261 -24.99 -2.37 12.28
N SER A 262 -23.66 -2.43 12.48
CA SER A 262 -22.93 -1.54 13.41
C SER A 262 -22.01 -0.57 12.69
N PHE A 263 -22.20 0.72 12.94
CA PHE A 263 -21.53 1.84 12.26
C PHE A 263 -20.77 2.73 13.25
N CYS A 264 -19.82 3.50 12.75
CA CYS A 264 -19.26 4.64 13.47
C CYS A 264 -20.09 5.89 13.15
N LEU A 265 -20.54 6.60 14.19
CA LEU A 265 -21.26 7.87 14.06
C LEU A 265 -20.35 8.99 14.56
N ARG A 266 -19.92 9.87 13.65
CA ARG A 266 -19.23 11.13 13.99
C ARG A 266 -20.27 12.23 14.19
N HIS A 267 -20.23 12.85 15.35
CA HIS A 267 -21.21 13.84 15.82
C HIS A 267 -20.51 15.14 16.20
N PHE A 268 -21.00 16.26 15.67
CA PHE A 268 -20.49 17.59 16.00
C PHE A 268 -21.61 18.63 16.04
N PHE A 269 -21.38 19.69 16.81
CA PHE A 269 -22.27 20.83 16.99
C PHE A 269 -21.65 22.07 16.33
N GLY A 270 -22.47 22.94 15.76
CA GLY A 270 -22.02 24.22 15.21
C GLY A 270 -22.84 24.64 14.00
N ASP A 271 -22.50 25.77 13.40
CA ASP A 271 -23.09 26.12 12.12
C ASP A 271 -22.59 25.18 11.02
N ILE A 272 -23.51 24.61 10.25
CA ILE A 272 -23.25 23.50 9.33
C ILE A 272 -23.19 24.02 7.89
N GLU A 273 -23.90 25.12 7.59
CA GLU A 273 -23.94 25.75 6.26
C GLU A 273 -22.55 26.02 5.64
N PRO A 274 -21.56 26.60 6.34
CA PRO A 274 -20.22 26.81 5.75
C PRO A 274 -19.42 25.52 5.54
N VAL A 275 -19.83 24.40 6.17
CA VAL A 275 -19.12 23.11 6.13
C VAL A 275 -19.79 22.12 5.16
N ILE A 276 -21.04 22.37 4.77
CA ILE A 276 -21.80 21.56 3.80
C ILE A 276 -20.97 21.21 2.54
N PRO A 277 -20.19 22.11 1.92
CA PRO A 277 -19.35 21.76 0.77
C PRO A 277 -18.23 20.77 1.12
N GLU A 278 -17.54 20.95 2.25
CA GLU A 278 -16.46 20.07 2.74
C GLU A 278 -17.03 18.65 3.02
N ILE A 279 -18.21 18.57 3.65
CA ILE A 279 -18.91 17.31 3.94
C ILE A 279 -19.41 16.64 2.65
N SER A 280 -19.93 17.40 1.70
CA SER A 280 -20.39 16.88 0.40
C SER A 280 -19.25 16.29 -0.42
N GLN A 281 -18.05 16.88 -0.32
CA GLN A 281 -16.85 16.33 -0.93
C GLN A 281 -16.43 15.02 -0.24
N GLU A 282 -16.50 14.92 1.09
CA GLU A 282 -16.26 13.68 1.86
C GLU A 282 -17.22 12.54 1.44
N LEU A 283 -18.51 12.83 1.27
CA LEU A 283 -19.57 11.89 0.86
C LEU A 283 -19.44 11.36 -0.59
N CYS A 284 -18.54 11.94 -1.39
CA CYS A 284 -18.24 11.50 -2.75
C CYS A 284 -17.01 10.57 -2.84
N LEU A 285 -16.32 10.29 -1.72
CA LEU A 285 -15.07 9.53 -1.72
C LEU A 285 -15.31 8.02 -1.55
N SER A 286 -14.90 7.27 -2.57
CA SER A 286 -14.88 5.80 -2.57
C SER A 286 -13.53 5.28 -3.02
N HIS A 287 -12.76 4.78 -2.05
CA HIS A 287 -11.50 4.07 -2.25
C HIS A 287 -11.23 3.17 -1.02
N PRO A 288 -10.71 1.93 -1.18
CA PRO A 288 -10.58 0.96 -0.09
C PRO A 288 -9.73 1.43 1.10
N HIS A 289 -8.77 2.35 0.87
CA HIS A 289 -7.89 2.88 1.92
C HIS A 289 -8.24 4.30 2.36
N ILE A 290 -9.43 4.78 2.00
CA ILE A 290 -10.04 5.98 2.57
C ILE A 290 -11.18 5.58 3.51
N MET A 291 -11.28 6.32 4.62
CA MET A 291 -12.39 6.20 5.56
C MET A 291 -13.67 6.63 4.86
N HIS A 292 -14.61 5.70 4.74
CA HIS A 292 -15.78 5.90 3.92
C HIS A 292 -16.98 6.33 4.79
N THR A 293 -17.62 7.42 4.37
CA THR A 293 -18.76 8.05 5.03
C THR A 293 -19.99 7.81 4.16
N PHE A 294 -20.88 6.92 4.60
CA PHE A 294 -22.01 6.44 3.81
C PHE A 294 -23.11 7.50 3.63
N CYS A 295 -23.39 8.29 4.68
CA CYS A 295 -24.50 9.24 4.77
C CYS A 295 -24.17 10.38 5.75
N GLY A 296 -24.64 11.60 5.45
CA GLY A 296 -24.58 12.76 6.34
C GLY A 296 -25.96 13.33 6.66
N PHE A 297 -26.24 13.51 7.96
CA PHE A 297 -27.52 14.01 8.47
C PHE A 297 -27.35 15.28 9.31
N THR A 298 -28.38 16.11 9.36
CA THR A 298 -28.44 17.38 10.10
C THR A 298 -29.71 17.49 10.94
N ASP A 299 -29.59 18.24 12.04
CA ASP A 299 -30.70 18.73 12.85
C ASP A 299 -30.65 20.26 12.82
N GLU A 300 -31.49 20.87 11.97
CA GLU A 300 -31.54 22.32 11.75
C GLU A 300 -31.96 23.07 13.03
N GLU A 301 -32.82 22.46 13.87
CA GLU A 301 -33.29 23.04 15.13
C GLU A 301 -32.18 23.07 16.20
N LYS A 302 -31.36 22.00 16.29
CA LYS A 302 -30.32 21.87 17.31
C LYS A 302 -28.91 22.28 16.86
N LYS A 303 -28.71 22.54 15.56
CA LYS A 303 -27.39 22.73 14.94
C LYS A 303 -26.43 21.55 15.21
N GLU A 304 -26.96 20.32 15.07
CA GLU A 304 -26.20 19.06 15.17
C GLU A 304 -25.97 18.45 13.78
N CYS A 305 -24.77 17.92 13.55
CA CYS A 305 -24.42 17.16 12.35
C CYS A 305 -23.96 15.74 12.72
N PHE A 306 -24.34 14.78 11.87
CA PHE A 306 -24.19 13.35 12.08
C PHE A 306 -23.66 12.68 10.80
N LEU A 307 -22.41 12.23 10.79
CA LEU A 307 -21.84 11.46 9.67
C LEU A 307 -21.79 9.98 10.05
N VAL A 308 -22.46 9.13 9.27
CA VAL A 308 -22.47 7.67 9.42
C VAL A 308 -21.35 7.09 8.57
N MET A 309 -20.38 6.45 9.22
CA MET A 309 -19.12 5.98 8.66
C MET A 309 -18.90 4.49 8.95
N GLU A 310 -17.94 3.88 8.25
CA GLU A 310 -17.49 2.51 8.52
C GLU A 310 -17.01 2.32 9.97
N LEU A 311 -17.28 1.16 10.59
CA LEU A 311 -16.79 0.86 11.93
C LEU A 311 -15.39 0.23 11.88
N MET A 312 -14.37 1.07 12.09
CA MET A 312 -12.96 0.65 12.27
C MET A 312 -12.65 0.31 13.74
N THR A 313 -11.64 -0.52 13.99
CA THR A 313 -11.39 -1.08 15.33
C THR A 313 -10.65 -0.13 16.26
N ARG A 314 -9.55 0.47 15.78
CA ARG A 314 -8.70 1.44 16.51
C ARG A 314 -8.02 2.40 15.54
N ASP A 315 -7.39 3.44 16.05
CA ASP A 315 -6.34 4.18 15.35
C ASP A 315 -4.96 3.49 15.47
N LEU A 316 -4.05 3.82 14.55
CA LEU A 316 -2.70 3.26 14.47
C LEU A 316 -1.81 3.71 15.65
N SER A 317 -1.99 4.94 16.15
CA SER A 317 -1.26 5.46 17.32
C SER A 317 -1.50 4.59 18.55
N SER A 318 -2.78 4.35 18.90
CA SER A 318 -3.21 3.46 19.99
C SER A 318 -2.76 2.02 19.78
N TYR A 319 -2.87 1.50 18.56
CA TYR A 319 -2.48 0.13 18.21
C TYR A 319 -0.97 -0.10 18.39
N MET A 320 -0.14 0.86 17.98
CA MET A 320 1.32 0.79 18.16
C MET A 320 1.73 0.98 19.62
N LYS A 321 1.10 1.90 20.37
CA LYS A 321 1.31 2.08 21.82
C LYS A 321 1.06 0.77 22.59
N GLU A 322 0.05 0.01 22.20
CA GLU A 322 -0.31 -1.30 22.79
C GLU A 322 0.73 -2.39 22.49
N ILE A 323 1.13 -2.58 21.22
CA ILE A 323 1.98 -3.71 20.82
C ILE A 323 3.47 -3.48 21.12
N SER A 324 3.99 -2.26 20.94
CA SER A 324 5.40 -1.95 21.25
C SER A 324 5.71 -2.15 22.74
N GLY A 325 4.72 -1.83 23.60
CA GLY A 325 4.75 -1.96 25.05
C GLY A 325 5.89 -1.20 25.74
N ALA A 326 6.06 -1.44 27.05
CA ALA A 326 7.12 -0.82 27.84
C ALA A 326 8.57 -1.16 27.39
N LYS A 327 8.73 -2.11 26.45
CA LYS A 327 10.03 -2.52 25.90
C LYS A 327 10.31 -1.95 24.49
N LYS A 328 9.45 -1.06 23.97
CA LYS A 328 9.60 -0.39 22.66
C LYS A 328 10.01 -1.35 21.54
N ARG A 329 9.31 -2.48 21.43
CA ARG A 329 9.53 -3.45 20.35
C ARG A 329 9.08 -2.84 19.01
N VAL A 330 9.71 -3.27 17.91
CA VAL A 330 9.20 -2.95 16.57
C VAL A 330 7.81 -3.61 16.43
N PRO A 331 6.74 -2.85 16.13
CA PRO A 331 5.36 -3.35 16.23
C PRO A 331 4.93 -4.25 15.06
N PHE A 332 5.65 -4.22 13.95
CA PHE A 332 5.32 -4.94 12.71
C PHE A 332 6.52 -5.71 12.16
N SER A 333 6.25 -6.82 11.46
CA SER A 333 7.26 -7.42 10.57
C SER A 333 7.48 -6.51 9.36
N LEU A 334 8.66 -6.56 8.73
CA LEU A 334 8.97 -5.70 7.58
C LEU A 334 7.95 -5.84 6.42
N PRO A 335 7.46 -7.04 6.05
CA PRO A 335 6.40 -7.18 5.05
C PRO A 335 5.06 -6.55 5.48
N ALA A 336 4.69 -6.63 6.76
CA ALA A 336 3.47 -5.99 7.28
C ALA A 336 3.59 -4.47 7.35
N ALA A 337 4.76 -3.94 7.72
CA ALA A 337 5.05 -2.51 7.69
C ALA A 337 4.96 -1.96 6.26
N VAL A 338 5.57 -2.63 5.27
CA VAL A 338 5.49 -2.23 3.85
C VAL A 338 4.06 -2.35 3.30
N ASP A 339 3.29 -3.36 3.72
CA ASP A 339 1.87 -3.50 3.37
C ASP A 339 1.00 -2.38 3.98
N LEU A 340 1.30 -1.91 5.19
CA LEU A 340 0.67 -0.73 5.80
C LEU A 340 1.06 0.57 5.08
N MET A 341 2.35 0.77 4.81
CA MET A 341 2.86 1.93 4.07
C MET A 341 2.18 2.05 2.70
N LEU A 342 2.02 0.93 1.98
CA LEU A 342 1.38 0.90 0.66
C LEU A 342 -0.12 1.22 0.73
N GLN A 343 -0.83 0.72 1.74
CA GLN A 343 -2.26 1.03 1.94
C GLN A 343 -2.46 2.54 2.20
N ILE A 344 -1.68 3.12 3.11
CA ILE A 344 -1.74 4.56 3.41
C ILE A 344 -1.38 5.39 2.17
N ALA A 345 -0.30 5.01 1.46
CA ALA A 345 0.14 5.70 0.26
C ALA A 345 -0.93 5.71 -0.84
N ARG A 346 -1.63 4.59 -1.07
CA ARG A 346 -2.75 4.54 -2.03
C ARG A 346 -3.93 5.39 -1.61
N GLY A 347 -4.23 5.47 -0.31
CA GLY A 347 -5.25 6.39 0.21
C GLY A 347 -4.92 7.84 -0.15
N MET A 348 -3.69 8.27 0.13
CA MET A 348 -3.22 9.62 -0.19
C MET A 348 -3.15 9.89 -1.69
N GLU A 349 -2.69 8.92 -2.50
CA GLU A 349 -2.69 8.98 -3.96
C GLU A 349 -4.10 9.27 -4.51
N TYR A 350 -5.12 8.58 -3.99
CA TYR A 350 -6.51 8.81 -4.35
C TYR A 350 -6.99 10.22 -3.95
N LEU A 351 -6.73 10.68 -2.72
CA LEU A 351 -7.12 12.03 -2.27
C LEU A 351 -6.48 13.13 -3.13
N HIS A 352 -5.19 13.00 -3.44
CA HIS A 352 -4.47 13.97 -4.27
C HIS A 352 -4.98 13.98 -5.71
N SER A 353 -5.40 12.83 -6.27
CA SER A 353 -6.09 12.78 -7.58
C SER A 353 -7.46 13.50 -7.58
N LYS A 354 -8.02 13.78 -6.40
CA LYS A 354 -9.24 14.59 -6.21
C LYS A 354 -8.95 16.02 -5.75
N GLN A 355 -7.68 16.44 -5.77
CA GLN A 355 -7.19 17.73 -5.29
C GLN A 355 -7.54 18.00 -3.81
N ILE A 356 -7.59 16.94 -3.00
CA ILE A 356 -7.83 17.00 -1.55
C ILE A 356 -6.51 16.75 -0.83
N TYR A 357 -5.89 17.80 -0.29
CA TYR A 357 -4.74 17.66 0.62
C TYR A 357 -5.25 17.38 2.04
N HIS A 358 -4.57 16.50 2.77
CA HIS A 358 -5.02 16.09 4.11
C HIS A 358 -4.60 17.11 5.18
N GLY A 359 -3.39 17.65 5.09
CA GLY A 359 -2.87 18.72 5.96
C GLY A 359 -2.64 18.35 7.42
N ASN A 360 -3.05 17.15 7.85
CA ASN A 360 -2.90 16.63 9.22
C ASN A 360 -2.74 15.09 9.20
N LEU A 361 -1.94 14.59 8.26
CA LEU A 361 -1.68 13.16 8.13
C LEU A 361 -0.80 12.66 9.30
N ASN A 362 -1.40 11.94 10.25
CA ASN A 362 -0.70 11.44 11.45
C ASN A 362 -1.23 10.05 11.86
N PRO A 363 -0.55 9.30 12.76
CA PRO A 363 -0.96 7.94 13.14
C PRO A 363 -2.31 7.85 13.87
N SER A 364 -2.76 8.90 14.55
CA SER A 364 -4.10 8.93 15.18
C SER A 364 -5.21 9.10 14.13
N ASN A 365 -4.87 9.66 12.94
CA ASN A 365 -5.76 9.78 11.78
C ASN A 365 -5.72 8.57 10.81
N ILE A 366 -4.85 7.57 11.05
CA ILE A 366 -4.89 6.29 10.33
C ILE A 366 -5.71 5.28 11.17
N LEU A 367 -6.87 4.88 10.66
CA LEU A 367 -7.71 3.88 11.29
C LEU A 367 -7.36 2.47 10.79
N VAL A 368 -7.37 1.50 11.69
CA VAL A 368 -6.98 0.11 11.42
C VAL A 368 -7.99 -0.90 11.94
N LYS A 369 -8.13 -2.00 11.21
CA LYS A 369 -8.81 -3.24 11.62
C LYS A 369 -7.95 -4.45 11.26
N ALA A 370 -8.11 -5.55 11.97
CA ALA A 370 -7.47 -6.81 11.57
C ALA A 370 -7.99 -7.25 10.18
N ARG A 371 -7.13 -7.85 9.35
CA ARG A 371 -7.60 -8.47 8.10
C ARG A 371 -8.46 -9.70 8.40
N ASN A 372 -9.27 -10.11 7.43
CA ASN A 372 -10.05 -11.34 7.47
C ASN A 372 -9.70 -12.16 6.20
N PRO A 373 -9.09 -13.36 6.32
CA PRO A 373 -8.70 -14.04 7.56
C PRO A 373 -7.64 -13.27 8.38
N PRO A 374 -7.63 -13.39 9.72
CA PRO A 374 -6.61 -12.78 10.56
C PRO A 374 -5.25 -13.44 10.33
N LEU A 375 -4.19 -12.63 10.27
CA LEU A 375 -2.82 -13.07 10.00
C LEU A 375 -1.85 -12.19 10.78
N ASP A 376 -0.81 -12.80 11.37
CA ASP A 376 0.10 -12.14 12.33
C ASP A 376 0.69 -10.82 11.78
N GLY A 377 0.33 -9.71 12.43
CA GLY A 377 0.79 -8.36 12.13
C GLY A 377 0.12 -7.67 10.92
N TYR A 378 -0.71 -8.36 10.12
CA TYR A 378 -1.33 -7.75 8.94
C TYR A 378 -2.68 -7.09 9.24
N LEU A 379 -2.78 -5.82 8.87
CA LEU A 379 -3.96 -4.98 9.07
C LEU A 379 -4.56 -4.52 7.73
N HIS A 380 -5.82 -4.11 7.79
CA HIS A 380 -6.44 -3.26 6.78
C HIS A 380 -6.51 -1.83 7.34
N ALA A 381 -5.93 -0.87 6.61
CA ALA A 381 -5.80 0.53 7.03
C ALA A 381 -6.61 1.48 6.13
N LYS A 382 -7.18 2.53 6.75
CA LYS A 382 -7.90 3.62 6.09
C LYS A 382 -7.44 4.97 6.65
N VAL A 383 -7.14 5.93 5.77
CA VAL A 383 -6.87 7.33 6.13
C VAL A 383 -8.19 8.00 6.54
N SER A 384 -8.18 8.86 7.55
CA SER A 384 -9.35 9.58 8.08
C SER A 384 -8.96 10.99 8.55
N GLY A 385 -9.91 11.84 8.92
CA GLY A 385 -9.60 13.16 9.52
C GLY A 385 -9.13 14.24 8.54
N PHE A 386 -9.27 14.00 7.23
CA PHE A 386 -9.19 15.02 6.18
C PHE A 386 -10.50 15.84 6.09
N GLY A 387 -10.58 16.77 5.12
CA GLY A 387 -11.81 17.48 4.75
C GLY A 387 -12.20 18.65 5.66
N LEU A 388 -12.25 18.46 6.98
CA LEU A 388 -12.86 19.43 7.93
C LEU A 388 -11.84 20.28 8.72
N SER A 389 -10.60 20.42 8.24
CA SER A 389 -9.50 21.08 8.96
C SER A 389 -9.62 22.61 9.02
N SER A 390 -10.25 23.22 8.01
CA SER A 390 -10.47 24.67 7.91
C SER A 390 -11.37 25.20 9.03
N SER A 391 -12.51 24.53 9.23
CA SER A 391 -13.71 25.16 9.79
C SER A 391 -13.87 24.91 11.30
N PHE A 392 -13.54 23.70 11.79
CA PHE A 392 -13.77 23.32 13.20
C PHE A 392 -12.58 23.51 14.14
N SER A 393 -11.38 23.75 13.60
CA SER A 393 -10.16 23.98 14.41
C SER A 393 -10.25 25.21 15.31
N LEU A 394 -11.03 26.22 14.89
CA LEU A 394 -11.34 27.43 15.68
C LEU A 394 -12.19 27.15 16.92
N ALA A 395 -13.10 26.17 16.87
CA ALA A 395 -14.02 25.86 17.98
C ALA A 395 -13.46 24.85 19.01
N GLN A 396 -12.44 24.07 18.64
CA GLN A 396 -11.97 22.91 19.41
C GLN A 396 -10.72 23.15 20.27
N LYS A 397 -10.41 24.40 20.64
CA LYS A 397 -9.35 24.73 21.63
C LYS A 397 -9.72 24.36 23.09
N SER A 398 -10.78 23.59 23.32
CA SER A 398 -11.32 23.22 24.63
C SER A 398 -10.84 21.84 25.13
N SER A 399 -9.99 21.88 26.15
CA SER A 399 -9.82 20.93 27.26
C SER A 399 -9.46 19.44 27.04
N ALA A 400 -9.49 18.86 25.83
CA ALA A 400 -9.21 17.43 25.65
C ALA A 400 -7.74 17.06 25.33
N ALA A 401 -6.96 17.95 24.71
CA ALA A 401 -5.68 17.63 24.05
C ALA A 401 -4.43 17.65 24.96
N GLN A 402 -4.57 17.71 26.28
CA GLN A 402 -3.47 17.96 27.24
C GLN A 402 -2.50 16.78 27.49
N ASN A 403 -2.58 15.68 26.73
CA ASN A 403 -1.82 14.45 26.99
C ASN A 403 -1.26 13.75 25.72
N GLU A 404 -1.32 14.36 24.54
CA GLU A 404 -0.71 13.82 23.32
C GLU A 404 0.56 14.59 22.92
N SER A 405 1.49 13.92 22.24
CA SER A 405 2.79 14.47 21.83
C SER A 405 2.66 15.71 20.93
N ASN A 406 3.53 16.70 21.13
CA ASN A 406 3.58 17.96 20.37
C ASN A 406 3.31 17.75 18.86
N PRO A 407 2.17 18.23 18.31
CA PRO A 407 1.71 17.86 16.97
C PRO A 407 2.66 18.31 15.85
N SER A 408 3.54 19.28 16.11
CA SER A 408 4.55 19.76 15.17
C SER A 408 5.50 18.68 14.63
N ILE A 409 5.63 17.50 15.27
CA ILE A 409 6.46 16.39 14.75
C ILE A 409 5.96 15.79 13.43
N TRP A 410 4.70 16.03 13.04
CA TRP A 410 4.09 15.50 11.81
C TRP A 410 4.06 16.52 10.66
N TYR A 411 4.13 17.82 10.95
CA TYR A 411 4.09 18.88 9.93
C TYR A 411 5.44 19.04 9.22
N ALA A 412 5.37 19.39 7.94
CA ALA A 412 6.56 19.68 7.15
C ALA A 412 7.20 21.03 7.55
N PRO A 413 8.50 21.24 7.30
CA PRO A 413 9.21 22.48 7.66
C PRO A 413 8.53 23.74 7.15
N GLU A 414 8.07 23.75 5.90
CA GLU A 414 7.39 24.90 5.28
C GLU A 414 6.04 25.21 5.97
N VAL A 415 5.28 24.19 6.36
CA VAL A 415 4.02 24.35 7.11
C VAL A 415 4.29 24.93 8.51
N LEU A 416 5.41 24.56 9.12
CA LEU A 416 5.87 25.13 10.40
C LEU A 416 6.44 26.55 10.25
N GLU A 417 6.79 27.02 9.05
CA GLU A 417 7.22 28.40 8.80
C GLU A 417 6.03 29.32 8.53
N GLU A 418 5.03 28.84 7.79
CA GLU A 418 3.80 29.59 7.48
C GLU A 418 2.80 29.69 8.65
N GLN A 419 2.84 28.74 9.61
CA GLN A 419 2.04 28.81 10.84
C GLN A 419 2.41 30.02 11.72
N ASP A 420 3.65 30.50 11.67
CA ASP A 420 4.14 31.62 12.49
C ASP A 420 3.84 33.01 11.86
N GLN A 421 3.26 33.11 10.65
CA GLN A 421 3.28 34.36 9.86
C GLN A 421 1.96 34.89 9.25
N ALA A 422 0.86 34.14 9.17
CA ALA A 422 -0.35 34.62 8.45
C ALA A 422 -1.69 34.11 9.00
N ASP A 423 -2.70 35.00 9.02
CA ASP A 423 -4.09 34.69 9.40
C ASP A 423 -4.85 33.82 8.38
N ASP A 424 -4.43 33.81 7.11
CA ASP A 424 -5.13 33.06 6.06
C ASP A 424 -4.70 31.58 6.06
N ILE A 425 -5.66 30.65 6.04
CA ILE A 425 -5.45 29.24 6.39
C ILE A 425 -5.38 28.34 5.15
N LYS A 426 -6.06 28.69 4.05
CA LYS A 426 -6.34 27.74 2.96
C LYS A 426 -5.18 27.46 2.00
N SER A 427 -4.11 28.26 2.00
CA SER A 427 -2.95 28.06 1.11
C SER A 427 -1.87 27.11 1.65
N LYS A 428 -1.99 26.64 2.90
CA LYS A 428 -0.87 26.09 3.70
C LYS A 428 -0.62 24.59 3.55
N TYR A 429 -1.46 23.87 2.80
CA TYR A 429 -1.39 22.41 2.70
C TYR A 429 -1.22 21.97 1.24
N THR A 430 -0.18 21.17 1.00
CA THR A 430 0.22 20.72 -0.35
C THR A 430 0.45 19.22 -0.39
N GLU A 431 0.46 18.65 -1.60
CA GLU A 431 0.86 17.27 -1.87
C GLU A 431 2.18 16.90 -1.15
N LYS A 432 3.16 17.80 -1.21
CA LYS A 432 4.51 17.59 -0.67
C LYS A 432 4.59 17.72 0.85
N ALA A 433 3.69 18.49 1.47
CA ALA A 433 3.55 18.54 2.92
C ALA A 433 3.03 17.20 3.46
N ASP A 434 1.96 16.65 2.84
CA ASP A 434 1.44 15.33 3.21
C ASP A 434 2.49 14.20 3.02
N VAL A 435 3.33 14.27 1.97
CA VAL A 435 4.43 13.30 1.76
C VAL A 435 5.46 13.35 2.90
N TYR A 436 5.77 14.52 3.46
CA TYR A 436 6.64 14.63 4.64
C TYR A 436 6.02 13.92 5.85
N SER A 437 4.75 14.19 6.12
CA SER A 437 4.01 13.57 7.23
C SER A 437 3.95 12.05 7.09
N PHE A 438 3.71 11.55 5.87
CA PHE A 438 3.81 10.12 5.55
C PHE A 438 5.21 9.54 5.82
N GLY A 439 6.28 10.29 5.52
CA GLY A 439 7.65 9.93 5.86
C GLY A 439 7.86 9.73 7.37
N MET A 440 7.28 10.58 8.20
CA MET A 440 7.31 10.43 9.66
C MET A 440 6.52 9.21 10.15
N ILE A 441 5.35 8.92 9.56
CA ILE A 441 4.59 7.69 9.86
C ILE A 441 5.42 6.45 9.46
N CYS A 442 6.10 6.47 8.31
CA CYS A 442 6.97 5.40 7.85
C CYS A 442 8.13 5.13 8.82
N PHE A 443 8.79 6.16 9.34
CA PHE A 443 9.80 5.99 10.39
C PHE A 443 9.22 5.35 11.65
N GLN A 444 8.02 5.76 12.07
CA GLN A 444 7.36 5.20 13.25
C GLN A 444 7.03 3.70 13.06
N LEU A 445 6.49 3.33 11.89
CA LEU A 445 6.18 1.94 11.50
C LEU A 445 7.44 1.05 11.50
N LEU A 446 8.57 1.57 10.99
CA LEU A 446 9.82 0.82 10.82
C LEU A 446 10.66 0.71 12.10
N THR A 447 10.47 1.59 13.08
CA THR A 447 11.29 1.64 14.30
C THR A 447 10.53 1.36 15.60
N GLY A 448 9.21 1.54 15.61
CA GLY A 448 8.39 1.52 16.84
C GLY A 448 8.57 2.74 17.75
N LYS A 449 9.48 3.68 17.42
CA LYS A 449 9.69 4.94 18.15
C LYS A 449 8.82 6.06 17.58
N VAL A 450 8.37 6.98 18.42
CA VAL A 450 7.81 8.27 17.97
C VAL A 450 8.94 9.10 17.31
N PRO A 451 8.68 9.86 16.22
CA PRO A 451 9.66 10.83 15.71
C PRO A 451 10.15 11.78 16.81
N PHE A 452 11.45 12.08 16.82
CA PHE A 452 12.09 13.00 17.77
C PHE A 452 11.97 12.60 19.27
N GLU A 453 11.61 11.36 19.60
CA GLU A 453 11.41 10.94 21.00
C GLU A 453 12.69 10.98 21.87
N ASP A 454 13.89 10.89 21.27
CA ASP A 454 15.15 10.85 22.02
C ASP A 454 15.47 12.23 22.64
N GLY A 455 15.58 12.28 23.98
CA GLY A 455 15.34 13.46 24.83
C GLY A 455 16.22 14.72 24.70
N HIS A 456 17.05 14.84 23.65
CA HIS A 456 17.65 16.12 23.24
C HIS A 456 16.75 16.88 22.24
N LEU A 457 15.72 16.22 21.72
CA LEU A 457 14.81 16.70 20.67
C LEU A 457 13.36 16.83 21.19
N GLN A 458 13.17 17.41 22.38
CA GLN A 458 11.85 17.58 23.01
C GLN A 458 11.58 19.03 23.42
N GLY A 459 10.28 19.37 23.54
CA GLY A 459 9.80 20.72 23.88
C GLY A 459 9.69 21.66 22.68
N ASP A 460 9.62 22.97 22.95
CA ASP A 460 9.34 24.01 21.94
C ASP A 460 10.42 24.12 20.85
N LYS A 461 11.62 23.59 21.12
CA LYS A 461 12.74 23.53 20.18
C LYS A 461 12.49 22.60 18.99
N VAL A 462 11.56 21.63 19.09
CA VAL A 462 11.30 20.64 18.04
C VAL A 462 10.97 21.31 16.69
N SER A 463 10.10 22.31 16.68
CA SER A 463 9.73 23.03 15.46
C SER A 463 10.91 23.83 14.88
N HIS A 464 11.82 24.32 15.72
CA HIS A 464 13.06 24.96 15.26
C HIS A 464 14.02 23.91 14.64
N ASN A 465 14.26 22.79 15.33
CA ASN A 465 15.14 21.72 14.87
C ASN A 465 14.67 21.09 13.55
N ILE A 466 13.35 20.93 13.35
CA ILE A 466 12.76 20.46 12.09
C ILE A 466 13.08 21.43 10.93
N ARG A 467 12.95 22.74 11.18
CA ARG A 467 13.25 23.82 10.21
C ARG A 467 14.74 23.93 9.91
N THR A 468 15.63 23.77 10.89
CA THR A 468 17.09 23.68 10.66
C THR A 468 17.54 22.36 10.01
N GLY A 469 16.62 21.46 9.69
CA GLY A 469 16.87 20.27 8.88
C GLY A 469 17.16 18.99 9.66
N GLU A 470 17.02 18.97 10.98
CA GLU A 470 17.20 17.73 11.75
C GLU A 470 16.09 16.72 11.44
N ARG A 471 16.44 15.42 11.43
CA ARG A 471 15.54 14.30 11.11
C ARG A 471 15.81 13.10 12.03
N PRO A 472 14.80 12.27 12.33
CA PRO A 472 14.98 11.11 13.19
C PRO A 472 16.02 10.11 12.65
N LEU A 473 16.85 9.57 13.54
CA LEU A 473 17.89 8.59 13.20
C LEU A 473 17.33 7.16 13.21
N PHE A 474 17.49 6.46 12.09
CA PHE A 474 17.18 5.02 12.00
C PHE A 474 18.23 4.19 12.75
N PRO A 475 17.84 3.07 13.41
CA PRO A 475 18.79 2.10 13.93
C PRO A 475 19.58 1.44 12.79
N PHE A 476 20.80 1.00 13.07
CA PHE A 476 21.72 0.42 12.08
C PHE A 476 21.14 -0.79 11.32
N GLN A 477 20.22 -1.52 11.95
CA GLN A 477 19.56 -2.71 11.43
C GLN A 477 18.40 -2.40 10.45
N SER A 478 18.03 -1.13 10.21
CA SER A 478 16.96 -0.78 9.29
C SER A 478 17.33 -1.05 7.82
N PRO A 479 16.49 -1.75 7.03
CA PRO A 479 16.78 -2.07 5.63
C PRO A 479 16.95 -0.82 4.76
N LYS A 480 18.12 -0.68 4.12
CA LYS A 480 18.52 0.53 3.39
C LYS A 480 17.53 0.97 2.31
N TYR A 481 16.90 0.02 1.61
CA TYR A 481 15.98 0.29 0.51
C TYR A 481 14.66 0.93 0.98
N VAL A 482 14.13 0.54 2.14
CA VAL A 482 12.93 1.20 2.72
C VAL A 482 13.33 2.51 3.40
N MET A 483 14.48 2.55 4.07
CA MET A 483 15.03 3.78 4.66
C MET A 483 15.28 4.87 3.60
N SER A 484 15.77 4.53 2.40
CA SER A 484 16.02 5.52 1.33
C SER A 484 14.73 6.20 0.87
N LEU A 485 13.67 5.40 0.61
CA LEU A 485 12.34 5.93 0.29
C LEU A 485 11.83 6.87 1.41
N THR A 486 11.87 6.43 2.67
CA THR A 486 11.43 7.27 3.80
C THR A 486 12.24 8.56 3.91
N LYS A 487 13.56 8.50 3.67
CA LYS A 487 14.43 9.69 3.69
C LYS A 487 14.17 10.67 2.54
N ARG A 488 13.73 10.20 1.37
CA ARG A 488 13.25 11.09 0.30
C ARG A 488 11.89 11.73 0.61
N CYS A 489 11.00 11.02 1.31
CA CYS A 489 9.69 11.55 1.69
C CYS A 489 9.82 12.77 2.61
N TRP A 490 10.76 12.78 3.57
CA TRP A 490 10.94 13.89 4.52
C TRP A 490 12.06 14.89 4.15
N HIS A 491 12.46 14.94 2.86
CA HIS A 491 13.51 15.85 2.40
C HIS A 491 13.17 17.32 2.68
N SER A 492 14.16 18.17 2.97
CA SER A 492 13.91 19.58 3.34
C SER A 492 13.23 20.34 2.20
N ASP A 493 13.89 20.44 1.02
CA ASP A 493 13.27 20.93 -0.22
C ASP A 493 12.07 20.04 -0.60
N PRO A 494 10.83 20.59 -0.67
CA PRO A 494 9.62 19.86 -1.04
C PRO A 494 9.64 19.26 -2.44
N THR A 495 10.39 19.83 -3.38
CA THR A 495 10.42 19.38 -4.78
C THR A 495 11.13 18.04 -4.96
N GLN A 496 12.05 17.68 -4.06
CA GLN A 496 12.70 16.36 -4.06
C GLN A 496 11.81 15.25 -3.47
N ARG A 497 10.67 15.59 -2.87
CA ARG A 497 9.76 14.62 -2.24
C ARG A 497 8.93 13.92 -3.33
N PRO A 498 9.02 12.57 -3.45
CA PRO A 498 8.31 11.83 -4.50
C PRO A 498 6.80 11.96 -4.32
N SER A 499 6.03 11.94 -5.42
CA SER A 499 4.57 11.90 -5.32
C SER A 499 4.07 10.56 -4.81
N PHE A 500 2.84 10.53 -4.28
CA PHE A 500 2.24 9.30 -3.77
C PHE A 500 2.15 8.20 -4.83
N SER A 501 1.96 8.51 -6.11
CA SER A 501 2.04 7.51 -7.20
C SER A 501 3.43 6.87 -7.34
N SER A 502 4.51 7.66 -7.20
CA SER A 502 5.87 7.10 -7.13
C SER A 502 6.09 6.27 -5.87
N ILE A 503 5.61 6.73 -4.71
CA ILE A 503 5.67 5.97 -3.46
C ILE A 503 4.95 4.62 -3.61
N CYS A 504 3.75 4.60 -4.21
CA CYS A 504 2.99 3.39 -4.49
C CYS A 504 3.69 2.43 -5.47
N ARG A 505 4.32 2.94 -6.54
CA ARG A 505 5.14 2.12 -7.45
C ARG A 505 6.33 1.49 -6.73
N ILE A 506 7.10 2.29 -5.99
CA ILE A 506 8.29 1.85 -5.28
C ILE A 506 7.94 0.83 -4.18
N LEU A 507 6.88 1.08 -3.39
CA LEU A 507 6.44 0.17 -2.32
C LEU A 507 5.92 -1.17 -2.87
N ARG A 508 5.21 -1.17 -4.02
CA ARG A 508 4.85 -2.42 -4.71
C ARG A 508 6.10 -3.22 -5.13
N TYR A 509 7.13 -2.56 -5.64
CA TYR A 509 8.38 -3.23 -6.02
C TYR A 509 9.19 -3.74 -4.81
N ILE A 510 9.20 -2.99 -3.69
CA ILE A 510 9.74 -3.45 -2.40
C ILE A 510 8.96 -4.68 -1.90
N LYS A 511 7.62 -4.68 -1.98
CA LYS A 511 6.79 -5.84 -1.60
C LYS A 511 7.12 -7.06 -2.46
N ARG A 512 7.30 -6.90 -3.78
CA ARG A 512 7.80 -7.95 -4.68
C ARG A 512 9.18 -8.47 -4.25
N PHE A 513 10.12 -7.59 -3.89
CA PHE A 513 11.44 -8.00 -3.40
C PHE A 513 11.36 -8.83 -2.11
N LEU A 514 10.52 -8.43 -1.14
CA LEU A 514 10.34 -9.14 0.13
C LEU A 514 9.68 -10.52 -0.05
N LEU A 515 8.70 -10.64 -0.96
CA LEU A 515 8.05 -11.91 -1.28
C LEU A 515 9.02 -12.91 -1.94
N MET A 516 9.96 -12.44 -2.75
CA MET A 516 11.00 -13.28 -3.37
C MET A 516 12.12 -13.66 -2.40
N ASN A 517 12.25 -12.96 -1.26
CA ASN A 517 13.36 -13.12 -0.30
C ASN A 517 12.82 -13.24 1.16
N PRO A 518 12.26 -14.40 1.56
CA PRO A 518 11.79 -14.62 2.94
C PRO A 518 12.85 -14.37 4.02
N ASP A 519 14.10 -14.74 3.74
CA ASP A 519 15.20 -14.75 4.70
C ASP A 519 15.82 -13.33 4.92
N HIS A 520 15.09 -12.26 4.59
CA HIS A 520 15.51 -10.84 4.63
C HIS A 520 15.85 -10.28 6.02
N SER A 521 15.66 -11.05 7.08
CA SER A 521 15.99 -10.70 8.47
C SER A 521 17.32 -11.28 8.96
N GLN A 522 18.00 -12.10 8.14
CA GLN A 522 19.30 -12.69 8.47
C GLN A 522 20.47 -11.72 8.20
N PRO A 523 21.63 -11.87 8.87
CA PRO A 523 22.81 -11.04 8.61
C PRO A 523 23.35 -11.14 7.17
N GLU A 524 23.16 -12.29 6.54
CA GLU A 524 23.56 -12.60 5.15
C GLU A 524 22.41 -12.36 4.14
N ALA A 525 21.35 -11.65 4.55
CA ALA A 525 20.19 -11.37 3.71
C ALA A 525 20.61 -10.69 2.39
N PRO A 526 20.07 -11.11 1.23
CA PRO A 526 20.32 -10.43 -0.03
C PRO A 526 19.82 -8.99 0.06
N MET A 527 20.67 -8.04 -0.31
CA MET A 527 20.29 -6.64 -0.51
C MET A 527 19.93 -6.42 -1.98
N PRO A 528 18.94 -5.55 -2.30
CA PRO A 528 18.75 -5.12 -3.68
C PRO A 528 19.99 -4.35 -4.14
N VAL A 529 20.47 -4.67 -5.34
CA VAL A 529 21.70 -4.12 -5.94
C VAL A 529 21.56 -2.62 -6.28
N VAL A 530 20.33 -2.12 -6.37
CA VAL A 530 19.98 -0.78 -6.85
C VAL A 530 19.00 -0.12 -5.90
N ASP A 531 19.13 1.20 -5.70
CA ASP A 531 18.09 1.99 -5.05
C ASP A 531 16.86 2.15 -5.97
N TYR A 532 15.71 1.62 -5.55
CA TYR A 532 14.46 1.67 -6.30
C TYR A 532 13.93 3.10 -6.52
N THR A 533 14.36 4.07 -5.70
CA THR A 533 14.06 5.48 -5.90
C THR A 533 14.85 6.11 -7.07
N GLU A 534 15.92 5.48 -7.54
CA GLU A 534 16.59 5.81 -8.82
C GLU A 534 15.91 5.14 -10.00
N ILE A 535 15.42 3.89 -9.83
CA ILE A 535 14.71 3.17 -10.87
C ILE A 535 13.43 3.93 -11.25
N ASP A 536 12.65 4.38 -10.26
CA ASP A 536 11.47 5.22 -10.49
C ASP A 536 11.81 6.52 -11.24
N ALA A 537 12.91 7.19 -10.92
CA ALA A 537 13.33 8.41 -11.60
C ALA A 537 13.67 8.17 -13.09
N LYS A 538 14.40 7.10 -13.42
CA LYS A 538 14.67 6.70 -14.82
C LYS A 538 13.38 6.34 -15.56
N LEU A 539 12.43 5.71 -14.88
CA LEU A 539 11.16 5.30 -15.48
C LEU A 539 10.22 6.48 -15.72
N ARG A 540 10.15 7.46 -14.82
CA ARG A 540 9.36 8.70 -15.04
C ARG A 540 9.88 9.52 -16.23
N GLN A 541 11.21 9.60 -16.40
CA GLN A 541 11.83 10.16 -17.61
C GLN A 541 11.51 9.38 -18.90
N THR A 542 11.22 8.08 -18.79
CA THR A 542 10.87 7.21 -19.94
C THR A 542 9.37 7.27 -20.25
N TYR A 543 8.53 7.39 -19.21
CA TYR A 543 7.08 7.35 -19.28
C TYR A 543 6.50 8.58 -18.57
N ALA A 544 6.55 9.76 -19.22
CA ALA A 544 6.09 11.02 -18.63
C ALA A 544 4.62 10.98 -18.16
N TYR A 545 3.79 10.12 -18.77
CA TYR A 545 2.41 9.90 -18.33
C TYR A 545 2.28 9.28 -16.93
N TRP A 546 3.36 8.76 -16.33
CA TRP A 546 3.38 8.27 -14.94
C TRP A 546 3.41 9.38 -13.87
N GLU A 547 3.47 10.64 -14.29
CA GLU A 547 3.36 11.85 -13.46
C GLU A 547 2.04 12.62 -13.73
N SER A 548 1.05 12.01 -14.39
CA SER A 548 -0.29 12.60 -14.55
C SER A 548 -0.97 12.86 -13.21
N SER A 549 -1.76 13.93 -13.12
CA SER A 549 -2.65 14.20 -11.97
C SER A 549 -3.76 13.15 -11.83
N ASP A 550 -4.14 12.51 -12.94
CA ASP A 550 -5.09 11.40 -12.97
C ASP A 550 -4.42 10.07 -12.58
N LEU A 551 -5.19 9.22 -11.89
CA LEU A 551 -4.75 7.88 -11.50
C LEU A 551 -4.54 6.98 -12.71
N LEU A 552 -3.43 6.25 -12.75
CA LEU A 552 -3.18 5.24 -13.77
C LEU A 552 -4.14 4.04 -13.58
N PRO A 553 -4.68 3.46 -14.67
CA PRO A 553 -5.53 2.27 -14.60
C PRO A 553 -4.87 1.08 -13.87
N ILE A 554 -5.69 0.29 -13.18
CA ILE A 554 -5.25 -0.92 -12.45
C ILE A 554 -4.69 -2.00 -13.40
N SER A 555 -5.00 -1.95 -14.69
CA SER A 555 -4.40 -2.76 -15.75
C SER A 555 -2.91 -2.46 -16.01
N ASP A 556 -2.40 -1.28 -15.66
CA ASP A 556 -0.98 -0.92 -15.83
C ASP A 556 -0.06 -1.51 -14.72
N LEU A 557 -0.63 -2.02 -13.62
CA LEU A 557 0.16 -2.50 -12.46
C LEU A 557 1.19 -3.60 -12.83
N PRO A 558 0.87 -4.62 -13.66
CA PRO A 558 1.84 -5.62 -14.08
C PRO A 558 2.94 -5.04 -14.98
N PHE A 559 2.59 -4.10 -15.88
CA PHE A 559 3.55 -3.43 -16.76
C PHE A 559 4.53 -2.55 -15.98
N GLN A 560 4.06 -1.87 -14.93
CA GLN A 560 4.92 -1.10 -14.03
C GLN A 560 5.94 -2.00 -13.31
N ILE A 561 5.50 -3.12 -12.72
CA ILE A 561 6.37 -4.10 -12.04
C ILE A 561 7.39 -4.70 -13.04
N PHE A 562 6.94 -5.03 -14.25
CA PHE A 562 7.79 -5.54 -15.33
C PHE A 562 8.85 -4.52 -15.78
N SER A 563 8.47 -3.25 -15.95
CA SER A 563 9.39 -2.15 -16.32
C SER A 563 10.47 -1.89 -15.26
N TYR A 564 10.12 -1.92 -13.97
CA TYR A 564 11.10 -1.90 -12.88
C TYR A 564 12.08 -3.08 -13.00
N ARG A 565 11.61 -4.29 -13.30
CA ARG A 565 12.45 -5.49 -13.42
C ARG A 565 13.39 -5.46 -14.62
N ILE A 566 13.00 -4.85 -15.75
CA ILE A 566 13.91 -4.58 -16.87
C ILE A 566 15.07 -3.68 -16.40
N VAL A 567 14.77 -2.55 -15.75
CA VAL A 567 15.81 -1.58 -15.31
C VAL A 567 16.71 -2.14 -14.20
N GLU A 568 16.18 -2.98 -13.31
CA GLU A 568 16.98 -3.69 -12.30
C GLU A 568 17.96 -4.69 -12.97
N LYS A 569 17.52 -5.41 -14.02
CA LYS A 569 18.38 -6.32 -14.80
C LYS A 569 19.42 -5.55 -15.63
N GLU A 570 19.07 -4.42 -16.25
CA GLU A 570 20.02 -3.53 -16.94
C GLU A 570 21.21 -3.15 -16.02
N LYS A 571 20.91 -2.61 -14.83
CA LYS A 571 21.94 -2.18 -13.88
C LYS A 571 22.74 -3.35 -13.31
N SER A 572 22.11 -4.49 -13.07
CA SER A 572 22.80 -5.71 -12.59
C SER A 572 23.87 -6.18 -13.57
N VAL A 573 23.60 -6.11 -14.88
CA VAL A 573 24.55 -6.53 -15.92
C VAL A 573 25.70 -5.54 -16.12
N SER A 574 25.44 -4.22 -16.00
CA SER A 574 26.53 -3.23 -16.08
C SER A 574 27.50 -3.35 -14.91
N SER A 575 27.01 -3.47 -13.67
CA SER A 575 27.88 -3.58 -12.50
C SER A 575 28.74 -4.86 -12.52
N GLN A 576 28.25 -5.96 -13.09
CA GLN A 576 29.06 -7.17 -13.27
C GLN A 576 30.23 -7.00 -14.26
N ARG A 577 30.08 -6.15 -15.29
CA ARG A 577 31.16 -5.83 -16.23
C ARG A 577 32.23 -4.97 -15.57
N GLU A 578 31.82 -3.92 -14.86
CA GLU A 578 32.71 -3.03 -14.11
C GLU A 578 33.56 -3.80 -13.08
N THR A 579 32.97 -4.77 -12.36
CA THR A 579 33.72 -5.66 -11.45
C THR A 579 34.63 -6.66 -12.15
N SER A 580 34.39 -6.95 -13.44
CA SER A 580 35.24 -7.86 -14.23
C SER A 580 36.48 -7.12 -14.75
N GLU A 581 36.30 -5.93 -15.30
CA GLU A 581 37.39 -5.11 -15.86
C GLU A 581 38.33 -4.57 -14.78
N SER A 582 37.83 -4.32 -13.56
CA SER A 582 38.66 -3.96 -12.40
C SER A 582 39.41 -5.16 -11.76
N GLY A 583 39.30 -6.37 -12.33
CA GLY A 583 39.73 -7.62 -11.68
C GLY A 583 40.98 -8.29 -12.24
N SER A 584 41.61 -7.75 -13.29
CA SER A 584 42.68 -8.46 -14.02
C SER A 584 43.90 -7.59 -14.36
N ASP A 585 44.60 -7.09 -13.34
CA ASP A 585 45.92 -6.49 -13.49
C ASP A 585 46.84 -6.93 -12.33
N VAL A 586 47.64 -7.98 -12.54
CA VAL A 586 48.95 -8.29 -11.91
C VAL A 586 49.45 -9.69 -12.36
N THR A 587 50.67 -9.72 -12.89
CA THR A 587 51.54 -10.89 -13.17
C THR A 587 50.99 -12.08 -13.98
N SER A 588 51.39 -12.14 -15.25
CA SER A 588 51.97 -13.37 -15.83
C SER A 588 52.95 -12.99 -16.94
N THR A 589 54.23 -13.37 -16.81
CA THR A 589 55.28 -13.06 -17.80
C THR A 589 55.95 -14.33 -18.31
N ALA A 590 55.45 -14.79 -19.47
CA ALA A 590 56.10 -15.69 -20.42
C ALA A 590 55.53 -15.29 -21.80
N GLY A 591 56.24 -15.38 -22.92
CA GLY A 591 57.43 -16.16 -23.22
C GLY A 591 57.09 -16.98 -24.47
N ASP A 592 57.67 -16.62 -25.62
CA ASP A 592 57.25 -17.14 -26.92
C ASP A 592 57.44 -18.66 -27.04
N ASP A 593 56.48 -19.36 -27.67
CA ASP A 593 56.79 -20.08 -28.91
C ASP A 593 55.54 -20.45 -29.76
N ASN A 594 55.80 -20.84 -31.01
CA ASN A 594 54.83 -20.98 -32.10
C ASN A 594 54.08 -22.32 -32.13
N LEU A 595 52.81 -22.33 -32.60
CA LEU A 595 52.31 -23.06 -33.80
C LEU A 595 50.79 -23.43 -33.77
N ILE A 596 50.02 -22.85 -34.70
CA ILE A 596 48.97 -23.45 -35.57
C ILE A 596 47.97 -24.48 -34.95
N LEU A 597 46.66 -24.14 -34.85
CA LEU A 597 45.66 -24.44 -35.91
C LEU A 597 44.31 -23.71 -35.74
N ASP A 598 43.56 -23.66 -36.84
CA ASP A 598 42.34 -22.90 -37.16
C ASP A 598 41.05 -23.41 -36.48
N GLU A 599 40.14 -22.50 -36.12
CA GLU A 599 38.86 -22.41 -36.84
C GLU A 599 38.18 -21.04 -36.61
N SER A 600 37.62 -20.44 -37.68
CA SER A 600 36.95 -19.14 -37.61
C SER A 600 35.70 -19.08 -38.48
N PHE A 601 34.58 -18.61 -37.93
CA PHE A 601 33.36 -18.34 -38.69
C PHE A 601 32.69 -17.02 -38.30
N SER A 602 32.55 -16.16 -39.29
CA SER A 602 31.68 -14.98 -39.29
C SER A 602 30.98 -14.91 -40.65
N PRO A 603 29.63 -14.88 -40.73
CA PRO A 603 28.93 -14.89 -42.01
C PRO A 603 28.99 -13.49 -42.67
N VAL A 604 29.26 -13.48 -43.98
CA VAL A 604 29.26 -12.29 -44.83
C VAL A 604 27.94 -12.20 -45.61
N ILE A 605 27.40 -10.99 -45.76
CA ILE A 605 26.47 -10.62 -46.83
C ILE A 605 27.01 -9.34 -47.50
N GLU A 606 26.74 -9.19 -48.80
CA GLU A 606 27.65 -8.52 -49.74
C GLU A 606 27.39 -7.02 -50.00
N ARG A 607 28.36 -6.40 -50.69
CA ARG A 607 28.24 -5.09 -51.39
C ARG A 607 27.61 -5.35 -52.78
N ARG A 608 27.06 -4.41 -53.57
CA ARG A 608 27.33 -2.98 -53.89
C ARG A 608 26.00 -2.36 -54.45
N THR A 609 25.84 -1.26 -55.20
CA THR A 609 26.68 -0.26 -55.91
C THR A 609 25.84 1.04 -55.99
N VAL A 610 26.36 2.21 -55.57
CA VAL A 610 26.86 3.33 -56.42
C VAL A 610 25.81 4.13 -57.22
N ILE A 611 25.69 5.44 -56.91
CA ILE A 611 25.78 6.63 -57.81
C ILE A 611 25.58 7.92 -56.95
N SER A 612 26.32 8.99 -57.30
CA SER A 612 26.23 10.41 -56.83
C SER A 612 26.34 11.31 -58.09
N PRO A 613 26.14 12.65 -58.13
CA PRO A 613 26.11 13.70 -57.08
C PRO A 613 24.71 14.41 -57.03
N ASP A 614 24.41 15.65 -56.60
CA ASP A 614 25.09 16.97 -56.39
C ASP A 614 24.43 17.70 -55.19
N SER A 615 25.13 18.33 -54.24
CA SER A 615 25.95 19.56 -54.27
C SER A 615 25.17 20.89 -54.11
N LEU A 616 25.29 21.50 -52.92
CA LEU A 616 25.63 22.91 -52.66
C LEU A 616 25.67 23.21 -51.15
N ALA A 617 26.45 24.21 -50.74
CA ALA A 617 26.64 24.68 -49.35
C ALA A 617 26.44 26.23 -49.31
N PRO A 618 26.61 27.01 -48.19
CA PRO A 618 27.88 27.09 -47.45
C PRO A 618 27.90 27.61 -45.97
N ARG A 619 28.64 26.90 -45.10
CA ARG A 619 29.57 27.47 -44.06
C ARG A 619 28.93 28.31 -42.91
N PRO A 620 29.67 28.96 -41.96
CA PRO A 620 31.11 28.85 -41.61
C PRO A 620 31.48 28.69 -40.10
N LYS A 621 32.58 27.96 -39.82
CA LYS A 621 33.67 28.27 -38.83
C LYS A 621 33.37 28.33 -37.30
N ARG A 622 34.34 28.24 -36.36
CA ARG A 622 35.61 27.45 -36.16
C ARG A 622 36.36 28.01 -34.92
N ILE A 623 37.07 27.15 -34.13
CA ILE A 623 38.30 27.48 -33.33
C ILE A 623 38.09 28.44 -32.11
N SER A 624 38.79 28.45 -30.95
CA SER A 624 39.60 27.50 -30.12
C SER A 624 39.85 28.20 -28.73
N SER A 625 40.75 27.88 -27.77
CA SER A 625 41.82 26.88 -27.55
C SER A 625 42.34 26.91 -26.08
N LEU A 626 42.77 25.75 -25.56
CA LEU A 626 43.88 25.47 -24.60
C LEU A 626 44.59 26.64 -23.85
N LYS A 627 44.80 26.53 -22.50
CA LYS A 627 46.14 26.27 -21.86
C LYS A 627 46.22 26.34 -20.30
N LYS A 628 46.90 25.33 -19.74
CA LYS A 628 47.90 25.31 -18.63
C LYS A 628 47.53 25.52 -17.13
N ILE A 629 48.44 24.99 -16.31
CA ILE A 629 48.52 24.86 -14.83
C ILE A 629 49.58 25.83 -14.28
N PRO A 630 49.53 26.26 -12.99
CA PRO A 630 50.45 25.75 -11.94
C PRO A 630 49.76 25.65 -10.53
N ASP A 631 50.30 25.12 -9.41
CA ASP A 631 51.56 24.41 -9.08
C ASP A 631 51.37 23.45 -7.86
N LEU A 632 52.45 22.93 -7.25
CA LEU A 632 52.47 22.06 -6.05
C LEU A 632 52.52 22.83 -4.71
N LYS A 633 52.11 22.16 -3.61
CA LYS A 633 52.95 22.07 -2.38
C LYS A 633 52.59 20.88 -1.46
N GLN A 634 53.50 20.57 -0.53
CA GLN A 634 53.60 19.31 0.21
C GLN A 634 53.25 19.46 1.70
N SER A 635 52.80 18.39 2.38
CA SER A 635 53.71 17.52 3.18
C SER A 635 53.04 16.71 4.33
N LYS A 636 53.70 15.60 4.69
CA LYS A 636 53.76 14.93 6.02
C LYS A 636 52.48 14.39 6.68
N SER A 637 52.38 13.06 6.71
CA SER A 637 52.09 12.32 7.96
C SER A 637 53.35 12.29 8.86
N PRO A 638 53.25 11.94 10.16
CA PRO A 638 53.35 10.52 10.55
C PRO A 638 52.55 10.12 11.82
N GLY A 639 52.53 8.82 12.16
CA GLY A 639 52.28 8.38 13.54
C GLY A 639 51.39 7.14 13.70
N THR A 640 52.00 5.98 13.96
CA THR A 640 51.35 4.86 14.67
C THR A 640 52.14 4.54 15.94
N PRO A 641 51.48 3.98 16.97
CA PRO A 641 52.12 2.89 17.67
C PRO A 641 51.21 1.68 17.93
N LYS A 642 51.88 0.52 17.91
CA LYS A 642 51.34 -0.85 17.94
C LYS A 642 50.62 -1.23 19.24
N SER A 643 49.59 -2.07 19.07
CA SER A 643 49.34 -3.34 19.80
C SER A 643 49.39 -3.39 21.33
N ARG A 644 48.29 -3.89 21.93
CA ARG A 644 48.39 -4.86 23.03
C ARG A 644 47.25 -5.88 22.97
N SER A 645 47.52 -7.12 23.36
CA SER A 645 46.61 -8.26 23.28
C SER A 645 46.24 -8.82 24.67
N VAL A 646 45.01 -9.31 24.82
CA VAL A 646 44.54 -10.07 25.99
C VAL A 646 43.65 -11.23 25.50
N ARG A 647 43.70 -12.39 26.18
CA ARG A 647 42.98 -13.62 25.83
C ARG A 647 41.54 -13.67 26.39
N PRO A 648 40.64 -14.46 25.79
CA PRO A 648 39.34 -14.78 26.37
C PRO A 648 39.43 -15.86 27.48
N PRO A 649 38.50 -15.87 28.46
CA PRO A 649 38.30 -17.01 29.34
C PRO A 649 37.49 -18.13 28.65
N LYS A 650 37.70 -19.38 29.07
CA LYS A 650 36.98 -20.57 28.57
C LYS A 650 35.87 -21.03 29.53
N THR A 651 35.01 -21.89 29.01
CA THR A 651 33.97 -22.67 29.72
C THR A 651 34.49 -23.48 30.90
N THR A 652 33.66 -23.64 31.93
CA THR A 652 33.67 -24.78 32.87
C THR A 652 32.25 -25.34 33.03
N SER A 653 32.11 -26.57 33.54
CA SER A 653 30.91 -27.39 33.33
C SER A 653 30.47 -28.19 34.56
N ALA A 654 29.22 -28.00 34.99
CA ALA A 654 28.39 -28.93 35.79
C ALA A 654 26.93 -28.42 35.78
N GLY A 655 25.88 -29.25 35.87
CA GLY A 655 25.81 -30.72 35.81
C GLY A 655 24.67 -31.27 36.71
N ARG A 656 23.79 -32.11 36.14
CA ARG A 656 22.62 -32.78 36.80
C ARG A 656 21.48 -31.83 37.23
N ALA A 657 20.21 -32.26 37.30
CA ALA A 657 19.53 -33.49 36.84
C ALA A 657 18.01 -33.28 36.67
N LEU A 658 17.31 -34.26 36.11
CA LEU A 658 15.84 -34.29 35.91
C LEU A 658 15.05 -34.32 37.22
N ARG A 659 13.82 -33.78 37.19
CA ARG A 659 12.63 -34.48 37.71
C ARG A 659 11.32 -33.99 37.07
N MET A 660 10.32 -34.87 37.06
CA MET A 660 8.97 -34.66 36.50
C MET A 660 7.95 -34.42 37.64
N ASN A 661 6.68 -34.29 37.25
CA ASN A 661 5.45 -34.38 38.08
C ASN A 661 5.10 -33.14 38.94
N SER A 662 3.82 -32.77 39.09
CA SER A 662 2.59 -33.25 38.43
C SER A 662 1.47 -32.20 38.50
N GLU A 663 0.37 -32.48 37.81
CA GLU A 663 -0.92 -31.79 37.93
C GLU A 663 -1.41 -31.68 39.39
N ARG A 664 -2.25 -30.67 39.66
CA ARG A 664 -3.54 -30.90 40.34
C ARG A 664 -4.55 -29.76 40.14
N VAL A 665 -5.80 -30.16 39.86
CA VAL A 665 -6.99 -29.30 39.81
C VAL A 665 -7.53 -29.08 41.23
N MET A 666 -8.01 -27.87 41.53
CA MET A 666 -9.08 -27.66 42.53
C MET A 666 -10.03 -26.54 42.11
N SER A 667 -11.31 -26.71 42.44
CA SER A 667 -12.43 -25.81 42.13
C SER A 667 -13.02 -25.16 43.42
N PRO A 668 -13.84 -24.10 43.34
CA PRO A 668 -13.99 -23.11 44.41
C PRO A 668 -15.26 -23.21 45.27
N ARG A 669 -15.23 -22.62 46.49
CA ARG A 669 -16.37 -22.17 47.36
C ARG A 669 -15.81 -21.63 48.72
N PRO A 670 -16.57 -20.91 49.60
CA PRO A 670 -17.40 -19.72 49.32
C PRO A 670 -17.44 -18.63 50.45
N ARG A 671 -18.04 -17.46 50.15
CA ARG A 671 -18.76 -16.51 51.06
C ARG A 671 -18.09 -15.92 52.32
N ARG A 672 -17.99 -14.59 52.34
CA ARG A 672 -18.63 -13.60 53.28
C ARG A 672 -18.37 -12.20 52.67
N SER A 673 -19.29 -11.25 52.46
CA SER A 673 -20.57 -10.83 53.08
C SER A 673 -20.42 -9.84 54.26
N SER A 674 -20.23 -8.56 53.91
CA SER A 674 -20.50 -7.38 54.75
C SER A 674 -20.95 -6.25 53.83
N GLY A 675 -22.15 -5.71 54.02
CA GLY A 675 -22.65 -4.57 53.25
C GLY A 675 -22.82 -3.34 54.13
N HIS A 676 -22.94 -2.17 53.50
CA HIS A 676 -23.60 -1.02 54.09
C HIS A 676 -24.53 -0.41 53.03
N VAL A 677 -25.73 -0.05 53.48
CA VAL A 677 -26.77 0.65 52.72
C VAL A 677 -27.03 1.97 53.44
N SER A 678 -27.19 3.04 52.66
CA SER A 678 -27.84 4.28 53.07
C SER A 678 -28.50 4.91 51.83
N ASP A 679 -29.83 4.93 51.80
CA ASP A 679 -30.62 5.62 50.77
C ASP A 679 -30.92 7.07 51.18
N SER A 680 -31.13 7.95 50.18
CA SER A 680 -31.85 9.25 50.21
C SER A 680 -31.65 9.88 48.82
N GLU A 681 -32.55 9.72 47.85
CA GLU A 681 -33.83 10.42 47.65
C GLU A 681 -33.74 11.89 47.20
N LEU A 682 -34.45 12.17 46.10
CA LEU A 682 -35.09 13.44 45.69
C LEU A 682 -34.24 14.71 45.51
N CYS A 683 -33.84 14.97 44.27
CA CYS A 683 -34.26 16.18 43.52
C CYS A 683 -34.04 16.00 42.00
#